data_AF-A0AAW4CD27-F1
#
_entry.id   AF-A0AAW4CD27-F1
#
_cell.length_a   1.000
_cell.length_b   1.000
_cell.length_c   1.000
_cell.angle_alpha   90.00
_cell.angle_beta   90.00
_cell.angle_gamma   90.00
#
_symmetry.space_group_name_H-M   'P 1'
#
loop_
_entity.id
_entity.type
_entity.pdbx_description
1 polymer ?
#
loop_
_entity_poly.entity_id
_entity_poly.type
_entity_poly.pdbx_seq_one_letter_code
_entity_poly.pdbx_strand_id
1 'polypeptide(L)'
;MKVFTQFISAFILLCSFSTLAFTPTASQIEQFKKLPKAQQEALAKQYGVDVSTITGTNQSNNQNNTEQQNSIGERAEPEKEKLTDEERFKPKADELKPYGYELFAGEPTTFMPSENAAVPDTYIVGPGDQLKINFYGKESDSFEVIVDREGRISIPDLSPVEVAGLTFAEIKELIKVKVEQEVIGVKAFISLGQLRSMRILVLGEAYKPGSYSVSSLTTVSHALFVSGGVSDIASLRNIQVKRAGNVVANFDLYDLLINGDSSNDIVLKSGDAVFIPSVGAQVRVEGAVKRPAIFELKKGESAKQLLAMAGGLKPNAYAKSAIVERFNFDRKEVLSVDFSKPQINYIPQDGDRIRFNSVSSQYQNSVSLIGAVARPGNYQWHQGKRISDVLKSVRGDLLPQADLSYGLVIREININGDIEAHQFDVAQAIIKNPENNLQLQANDKIVVFSRFEEKEAELSALANMALSQEQQEQQLKAEQWHKFEQKEFEKYIGVNQEDEELVLEDNKILTIAEISKRKAKEEEDQELKPEDYALFSRHNLLAPIIAKFKQQASVQQAMQLVEISGNVTFPGIYPLMIGGEVSDLITAAGGLLESAYIKQAEITRIVASDGSKIEHLRFDLESAMKGDLQSNITLQSKDSINVFAIPNWQENVKVELKGELKFPGTYTIRRGETLTELLERAGGFSKFAEQKAAVFTRTSIKEQEQKQLARLSTELRRDIASKSFQNSVSSSTLSYEEMNKLLNDLASVEAVGRLVIDLPLIVNNQQNLVLQDGDTLYVPSKRDSISVIGEVNYSTSHLYKTGVSVDDYLALSGGLKERAAEDRIYIIKANGSVKIPNTGGWFAANNADQLEPGDTIVIPMDAGHMDKLTLWSTATQILYQLGVAVAAIGSL
;
A
#
# COMPACT_ATOMS: atom_id res chain seq x y z
N MET A 1 -48.89 -33.32 -66.19
CA MET A 1 -48.21 -33.22 -64.88
C MET A 1 -47.60 -31.82 -64.70
N LYS A 2 -48.48 -30.81 -64.67
CA LYS A 2 -48.21 -29.37 -64.49
C LYS A 2 -49.54 -28.73 -64.05
N VAL A 3 -50.04 -29.11 -62.87
CA VAL A 3 -51.21 -28.46 -62.22
C VAL A 3 -51.13 -28.51 -60.68
N PHE A 4 -50.26 -29.32 -60.06
CA PHE A 4 -50.26 -29.51 -58.60
C PHE A 4 -49.32 -28.57 -57.81
N THR A 5 -48.52 -27.73 -58.47
CA THR A 5 -47.58 -26.80 -57.81
C THR A 5 -48.08 -25.36 -57.72
N GLN A 6 -49.27 -25.05 -58.24
CA GLN A 6 -49.87 -23.70 -58.14
C GLN A 6 -50.93 -23.56 -57.04
N PHE A 7 -51.24 -24.61 -56.28
CA PHE A 7 -52.23 -24.57 -55.20
C PHE A 7 -51.64 -24.38 -53.79
N ILE A 8 -50.31 -24.49 -53.61
CA ILE A 8 -49.65 -24.32 -52.29
C ILE A 8 -49.15 -22.88 -52.07
N SER A 9 -49.06 -22.05 -53.11
CA SER A 9 -48.67 -20.63 -52.98
C SER A 9 -49.82 -19.69 -52.64
N ALA A 10 -51.07 -20.17 -52.58
CA ALA A 10 -52.25 -19.33 -52.28
C ALA A 10 -52.90 -19.61 -50.91
N PHE A 11 -52.38 -20.56 -50.12
CA PHE A 11 -52.91 -20.87 -48.77
C PHE A 11 -51.96 -20.47 -47.62
N ILE A 12 -50.83 -19.84 -47.93
CA ILE A 12 -49.95 -19.18 -46.92
C ILE A 12 -50.08 -17.66 -47.10
N LEU A 13 -51.32 -17.17 -47.13
CA LEU A 13 -51.62 -15.73 -47.15
C LEU A 13 -52.70 -15.31 -46.14
N LEU A 14 -53.12 -16.22 -45.24
CA LEU A 14 -54.17 -15.97 -44.24
C LEU A 14 -53.93 -16.82 -42.98
N CYS A 15 -52.90 -16.48 -42.21
CA CYS A 15 -52.77 -16.83 -40.79
C CYS A 15 -51.70 -15.95 -40.14
N SER A 16 -51.99 -14.65 -40.01
CA SER A 16 -51.27 -13.80 -39.07
C SER A 16 -51.73 -14.20 -37.66
N PHE A 17 -51.05 -15.16 -37.04
CA PHE A 17 -51.11 -15.29 -35.59
C PHE A 17 -50.50 -14.02 -35.01
N SER A 18 -51.33 -13.19 -34.38
CA SER A 18 -50.86 -12.12 -33.51
C SER A 18 -50.13 -12.79 -32.36
N THR A 19 -48.80 -12.78 -32.37
CA THR A 19 -48.04 -12.98 -31.15
C THR A 19 -48.29 -11.73 -30.29
N LEU A 20 -49.22 -11.85 -29.34
CA LEU A 20 -49.32 -10.89 -28.24
C LEU A 20 -47.99 -10.95 -27.49
N ALA A 21 -47.09 -10.02 -27.80
CA ALA A 21 -45.91 -9.79 -26.99
C ALA A 21 -46.40 -9.40 -25.59
N PHE A 22 -46.14 -10.25 -24.62
CA PHE A 22 -46.47 -10.03 -23.22
C PHE A 22 -45.66 -8.82 -22.74
N THR A 23 -46.28 -7.65 -22.67
CA THR A 23 -45.68 -6.46 -22.04
C THR A 23 -46.02 -6.50 -20.54
N PRO A 24 -45.03 -6.74 -19.66
CA PRO A 24 -45.31 -6.80 -18.23
C PRO A 24 -45.85 -5.45 -17.74
N THR A 25 -46.88 -5.50 -16.91
CA THR A 25 -47.46 -4.30 -16.29
C THR A 25 -46.44 -3.62 -15.36
N ALA A 26 -46.56 -2.30 -15.16
CA ALA A 26 -45.62 -1.53 -14.34
C ALA A 26 -45.43 -2.11 -12.92
N SER A 27 -46.50 -2.65 -12.32
CA SER A 27 -46.43 -3.33 -11.01
C SER A 27 -45.65 -4.64 -11.03
N GLN A 28 -45.69 -5.39 -12.14
CA GLN A 28 -44.94 -6.64 -12.32
C GLN A 28 -43.44 -6.36 -12.49
N ILE A 29 -43.07 -5.27 -13.18
CA ILE A 29 -41.67 -4.82 -13.32
C ILE A 29 -41.11 -4.38 -11.95
N GLU A 30 -41.93 -3.74 -11.12
CA GLU A 30 -41.52 -3.29 -9.79
C GLU A 30 -41.33 -4.46 -8.81
N GLN A 31 -42.16 -5.51 -8.90
CA GLN A 31 -41.96 -6.76 -8.17
C GLN A 31 -40.72 -7.52 -8.67
N PHE A 32 -40.46 -7.54 -9.99
CA PHE A 32 -39.25 -8.16 -10.57
C PHE A 32 -37.96 -7.51 -10.04
N LYS A 33 -37.94 -6.18 -9.91
CA LYS A 33 -36.80 -5.43 -9.35
C LYS A 33 -36.52 -5.73 -7.87
N LYS A 34 -37.50 -6.24 -7.12
CA LYS A 34 -37.34 -6.61 -5.70
C LYS A 34 -36.78 -8.03 -5.49
N LEU A 35 -36.64 -8.83 -6.54
CA LEU A 35 -36.06 -10.18 -6.45
C LEU A 35 -34.52 -10.13 -6.41
N PRO A 36 -33.84 -11.12 -5.80
CA PRO A 36 -32.38 -11.26 -5.90
C PRO A 36 -31.91 -11.46 -7.36
N LYS A 37 -30.73 -10.93 -7.70
CA LYS A 37 -30.20 -10.85 -9.08
C LYS A 37 -30.16 -12.21 -9.81
N ALA A 38 -29.79 -13.28 -9.11
CA ALA A 38 -29.77 -14.64 -9.67
C ALA A 38 -31.18 -15.17 -10.05
N GLN A 39 -32.23 -14.76 -9.35
CA GLN A 39 -33.62 -15.12 -9.69
C GLN A 39 -34.16 -14.27 -10.84
N GLN A 40 -33.74 -13.00 -10.93
CA GLN A 40 -34.08 -12.14 -12.07
C GLN A 40 -33.55 -12.72 -13.38
N GLU A 41 -32.29 -13.17 -13.40
CA GLU A 41 -31.64 -13.77 -14.56
C GLU A 41 -32.28 -15.11 -14.97
N ALA A 42 -32.61 -15.98 -14.00
CA ALA A 42 -33.26 -17.25 -14.28
C ALA A 42 -34.67 -17.09 -14.89
N LEU A 43 -35.45 -16.15 -14.36
CA LEU A 43 -36.81 -15.87 -14.82
C LEU A 43 -36.78 -15.18 -16.20
N ALA A 44 -35.86 -14.23 -16.42
CA ALA A 44 -35.67 -13.55 -17.70
C ALA A 44 -35.26 -14.54 -18.80
N LYS A 45 -34.41 -15.53 -18.49
CA LYS A 45 -34.01 -16.61 -19.39
C LYS A 45 -35.16 -17.56 -19.73
N GLN A 46 -36.06 -17.83 -18.78
CA GLN A 46 -37.25 -18.66 -19.00
C GLN A 46 -38.27 -18.02 -19.96
N TYR A 47 -38.37 -16.69 -19.94
CA TYR A 47 -39.25 -15.92 -20.83
C TYR A 47 -38.54 -15.33 -22.06
N GLY A 48 -37.23 -15.60 -22.23
CA GLY A 48 -36.46 -15.19 -23.41
C GLY A 48 -36.19 -13.68 -23.52
N VAL A 49 -36.13 -12.97 -22.39
CA VAL A 49 -35.92 -11.51 -22.34
C VAL A 49 -34.56 -11.20 -21.70
N ASP A 50 -33.81 -10.26 -22.26
CA ASP A 50 -32.51 -9.85 -21.73
C ASP A 50 -32.68 -8.86 -20.55
N VAL A 51 -32.06 -9.13 -19.40
CA VAL A 51 -32.30 -8.38 -18.14
C VAL A 51 -32.00 -6.87 -18.30
N SER A 52 -31.04 -6.54 -19.17
CA SER A 52 -30.63 -5.17 -19.50
C SER A 52 -31.76 -4.32 -20.11
N THR A 53 -32.73 -4.95 -20.78
CA THR A 53 -33.88 -4.26 -21.40
C THR A 53 -34.97 -3.88 -20.40
N ILE A 54 -35.09 -4.60 -19.26
CA ILE A 54 -36.13 -4.38 -18.24
C ILE A 54 -35.67 -3.38 -17.16
N THR A 55 -34.37 -3.32 -16.88
CA THR A 55 -33.80 -2.41 -15.87
C THR A 55 -33.63 -0.97 -16.33
N GLY A 56 -34.02 -0.65 -17.57
CA GLY A 56 -34.12 0.74 -18.02
C GLY A 56 -32.77 1.43 -18.17
N THR A 57 -31.79 0.77 -18.77
CA THR A 57 -30.69 1.47 -19.42
C THR A 57 -31.09 1.74 -20.87
N ASN A 58 -32.14 2.54 -21.05
CA ASN A 58 -32.56 3.01 -22.36
C ASN A 58 -31.54 4.04 -22.86
N GLN A 59 -30.63 3.60 -23.73
CA GLN A 59 -30.35 4.40 -24.91
C GLN A 59 -31.66 4.56 -25.71
N SER A 60 -31.87 5.76 -26.23
CA SER A 60 -32.93 6.15 -27.16
C SER A 60 -34.24 6.61 -26.52
N ASN A 61 -34.25 7.89 -26.13
CA ASN A 61 -35.38 8.77 -26.43
C ASN A 61 -34.84 10.18 -26.71
N ASN A 62 -34.46 10.41 -27.96
CA ASN A 62 -34.19 11.72 -28.53
C ASN A 62 -35.52 12.42 -28.78
N GLN A 63 -35.89 13.32 -27.88
CA GLN A 63 -36.75 14.45 -28.21
C GLN A 63 -35.88 15.71 -28.24
N ASN A 64 -35.70 16.23 -29.45
CA ASN A 64 -35.35 17.62 -29.78
C ASN A 64 -34.19 18.26 -29.00
N ASN A 65 -33.04 17.59 -28.97
CA ASN A 65 -31.77 18.30 -29.05
C ASN A 65 -31.22 18.07 -30.46
N THR A 66 -30.98 19.15 -31.18
CA THR A 66 -30.20 19.16 -32.41
C THR A 66 -28.80 18.65 -32.05
N GLU A 67 -28.59 17.33 -32.14
CA GLU A 67 -27.27 16.74 -31.99
C GLU A 67 -26.36 17.32 -33.07
N GLN A 68 -25.35 18.07 -32.64
CA GLN A 68 -24.20 18.36 -33.48
C GLN A 68 -23.57 17.02 -33.84
N GLN A 69 -23.87 16.52 -35.05
CA GLN A 69 -23.11 15.42 -35.61
C GLN A 69 -21.66 15.89 -35.74
N ASN A 70 -20.75 15.28 -34.98
CA ASN A 70 -19.32 15.49 -35.15
C ASN A 70 -18.97 15.16 -36.60
N SER A 71 -18.46 16.15 -37.34
CA SER A 71 -18.10 16.06 -38.76
C SER A 71 -16.84 15.21 -39.03
N ILE A 72 -16.25 14.63 -37.98
CA ILE A 72 -15.07 13.77 -38.03
C ILE A 72 -15.28 12.53 -37.16
N GLY A 73 -15.02 11.35 -37.71
CA GLY A 73 -14.88 10.09 -36.99
C GLY A 73 -13.42 9.85 -36.59
N GLU A 74 -13.20 9.12 -35.50
CA GLU A 74 -11.86 8.78 -35.02
C GLU A 74 -11.11 7.98 -36.11
N ARG A 75 -9.87 8.37 -36.42
CA ARG A 75 -9.04 7.66 -37.42
C ARG A 75 -8.92 6.21 -36.97
N ALA A 76 -9.26 5.25 -37.84
CA ALA A 76 -9.03 3.84 -37.55
C ALA A 76 -7.53 3.64 -37.26
N GLU A 77 -7.18 3.46 -35.98
CA GLU A 77 -5.83 3.02 -35.64
C GLU A 77 -5.62 1.66 -36.32
N PRO A 78 -4.50 1.41 -37.01
CA PRO A 78 -4.17 0.05 -37.39
C PRO A 78 -4.22 -0.79 -36.12
N GLU A 79 -4.94 -1.92 -36.15
CA GLU A 79 -5.03 -2.85 -35.02
C GLU A 79 -3.61 -3.10 -34.49
N LYS A 80 -3.28 -2.49 -33.35
CA LYS A 80 -2.00 -2.72 -32.69
C LYS A 80 -1.99 -4.19 -32.33
N GLU A 81 -1.10 -4.96 -32.94
CA GLU A 81 -0.88 -6.36 -32.58
C GLU A 81 -0.75 -6.46 -31.05
N LYS A 82 -1.35 -7.50 -30.46
CA LYS A 82 -1.27 -7.72 -29.02
C LYS A 82 0.20 -7.89 -28.64
N LEU A 83 0.74 -6.90 -27.93
CA LEU A 83 2.10 -6.88 -27.41
C LEU A 83 2.39 -8.20 -26.67
N THR A 84 3.54 -8.80 -26.94
CA THR A 84 4.06 -9.92 -26.17
C THR A 84 4.31 -9.50 -24.70
N ASP A 85 4.46 -10.46 -23.78
CA ASP A 85 4.72 -10.13 -22.36
C ASP A 85 6.03 -9.34 -22.19
N GLU A 86 7.06 -9.61 -22.99
CA GLU A 86 8.34 -8.86 -22.96
C GLU A 86 8.20 -7.40 -23.44
N GLU A 87 7.36 -7.16 -24.45
CA GLU A 87 7.12 -5.81 -24.98
C GLU A 87 6.24 -4.94 -24.06
N ARG A 88 5.53 -5.55 -23.11
CA ARG A 88 4.74 -4.83 -22.08
C ARG A 88 5.61 -4.23 -20.98
N PHE A 89 6.76 -4.83 -20.69
CA PHE A 89 7.65 -4.39 -19.61
C PHE A 89 8.87 -3.59 -20.10
N LYS A 90 9.11 -3.54 -21.41
CA LYS A 90 10.13 -2.67 -21.98
C LYS A 90 9.68 -1.20 -21.83
N PRO A 91 10.52 -0.29 -21.29
CA PRO A 91 10.16 1.11 -21.15
C PRO A 91 9.82 1.68 -22.53
N LYS A 92 8.54 2.00 -22.76
CA LYS A 92 8.10 2.74 -23.94
C LYS A 92 8.65 4.15 -23.82
N ALA A 93 9.71 4.45 -24.55
CA ALA A 93 10.05 5.84 -24.83
C ALA A 93 8.87 6.43 -25.62
N ASP A 94 8.26 7.50 -25.11
CA ASP A 94 7.28 8.28 -25.88
C ASP A 94 7.97 8.75 -27.16
N GLU A 95 7.66 8.11 -28.29
CA GLU A 95 8.15 8.55 -29.58
C GLU A 95 7.54 9.92 -29.89
N LEU A 96 8.41 10.91 -30.05
CA LEU A 96 7.99 12.27 -30.35
C LEU A 96 7.32 12.33 -31.71
N LYS A 97 6.11 12.90 -31.73
CA LYS A 97 5.33 13.07 -32.96
C LYS A 97 5.65 14.39 -33.66
N PRO A 98 5.47 14.47 -34.99
CA PRO A 98 5.47 15.73 -35.74
C PRO A 98 4.41 16.71 -35.22
N TYR A 99 4.79 17.97 -35.04
CA TYR A 99 3.89 19.00 -34.51
C TYR A 99 2.79 19.36 -35.52
N GLY A 100 1.53 19.38 -35.06
CA GLY A 100 0.38 19.90 -35.82
C GLY A 100 -0.36 18.89 -36.70
N TYR A 101 0.17 17.68 -36.91
CA TYR A 101 -0.43 16.68 -37.81
C TYR A 101 -1.74 16.08 -37.25
N GLU A 102 -1.86 15.99 -35.93
CA GLU A 102 -3.04 15.39 -35.27
C GLU A 102 -4.26 16.32 -35.27
N LEU A 103 -4.08 17.63 -35.43
CA LEU A 103 -5.17 18.61 -35.26
C LEU A 103 -6.28 18.46 -36.32
N PHE A 104 -5.93 17.93 -37.48
CA PHE A 104 -6.85 17.70 -38.60
C PHE A 104 -7.03 16.20 -38.90
N ALA A 105 -6.52 15.32 -38.03
CA ALA A 105 -6.55 13.89 -38.24
C ALA A 105 -7.93 13.30 -37.90
N GLY A 106 -8.55 12.66 -38.88
CA GLY A 106 -9.76 11.85 -38.68
C GLY A 106 -10.48 11.53 -39.98
N GLU A 107 -11.55 10.75 -39.89
CA GLU A 107 -12.37 10.38 -41.04
C GLU A 107 -13.46 11.43 -41.27
N PRO A 108 -13.51 12.13 -42.42
CA PRO A 108 -14.59 13.07 -42.68
C PRO A 108 -15.93 12.31 -42.74
N THR A 109 -16.87 12.62 -41.84
CA THR A 109 -18.16 11.90 -41.74
C THR A 109 -19.26 12.50 -42.61
N THR A 110 -19.08 13.72 -43.15
CA THR A 110 -20.06 14.36 -44.06
C THR A 110 -19.38 15.31 -45.06
N PHE A 111 -20.06 15.60 -46.19
CA PHE A 111 -19.62 16.56 -47.20
C PHE A 111 -19.97 18.03 -46.90
N MET A 112 -20.58 18.37 -45.76
CA MET A 112 -20.88 19.77 -45.40
C MET A 112 -20.87 19.96 -43.86
N PRO A 113 -19.97 20.79 -43.29
CA PRO A 113 -20.09 21.23 -41.90
C PRO A 113 -21.36 22.08 -41.71
N SER A 114 -21.91 22.08 -40.49
CA SER A 114 -23.17 22.75 -40.15
C SER A 114 -23.20 24.23 -40.58
N GLU A 115 -24.23 24.56 -41.36
CA GLU A 115 -24.54 25.80 -42.07
C GLU A 115 -24.87 27.02 -41.18
N ASN A 116 -24.34 27.09 -39.94
CA ASN A 116 -24.78 28.06 -38.93
C ASN A 116 -23.88 29.32 -38.80
N ALA A 117 -22.89 29.50 -39.67
CA ALA A 117 -22.07 30.71 -39.66
C ALA A 117 -22.80 31.87 -40.35
N ALA A 118 -22.87 33.02 -39.69
CA ALA A 118 -23.42 34.24 -40.31
C ALA A 118 -22.57 34.60 -41.54
N VAL A 119 -23.20 34.65 -42.71
CA VAL A 119 -22.52 34.97 -43.96
C VAL A 119 -22.06 36.43 -43.93
N PRO A 120 -20.79 36.73 -44.22
CA PRO A 120 -20.30 38.10 -44.24
C PRO A 120 -21.05 38.96 -45.27
N ASP A 121 -21.25 40.23 -44.95
CA ASP A 121 -21.84 41.21 -45.88
C ASP A 121 -21.01 41.41 -47.17
N THR A 122 -19.72 41.05 -47.12
CA THR A 122 -18.78 41.04 -48.25
C THR A 122 -18.89 39.81 -49.15
N TYR A 123 -19.74 38.83 -48.83
CA TYR A 123 -19.94 37.65 -49.64
C TYR A 123 -20.50 38.01 -51.01
N ILE A 124 -19.86 37.53 -52.07
CA ILE A 124 -20.30 37.75 -53.45
C ILE A 124 -21.28 36.65 -53.83
N VAL A 125 -22.54 37.04 -54.00
CA VAL A 125 -23.61 36.11 -54.35
C VAL A 125 -23.47 35.70 -55.82
N GLY A 126 -23.74 34.44 -56.11
CA GLY A 126 -23.73 33.91 -57.46
C GLY A 126 -24.78 32.82 -57.70
N PRO A 127 -24.85 32.31 -58.94
CA PRO A 127 -25.82 31.28 -59.31
C PRO A 127 -25.78 30.07 -58.37
N GLY A 128 -26.96 29.61 -57.94
CA GLY A 128 -27.14 28.52 -57.00
C GLY A 128 -27.16 28.90 -55.52
N ASP A 129 -26.89 30.17 -55.16
CA ASP A 129 -27.11 30.65 -53.80
C ASP A 129 -28.61 30.82 -53.53
N GLN A 130 -29.02 30.58 -52.28
CA GLN A 130 -30.40 30.76 -51.83
C GLN A 130 -30.51 32.00 -50.94
N LEU A 131 -31.52 32.83 -51.18
CA LEU A 131 -31.88 33.97 -50.34
C LEU A 131 -33.23 33.71 -49.69
N LYS A 132 -33.34 33.95 -48.39
CA LYS A 132 -34.61 33.99 -47.66
C LYS A 132 -35.02 35.44 -47.45
N ILE A 133 -36.19 35.78 -47.99
CA ILE A 133 -36.71 37.14 -48.01
C ILE A 133 -38.02 37.13 -47.23
N ASN A 134 -38.03 37.81 -46.09
CA ASN A 134 -39.18 37.92 -45.21
C ASN A 134 -39.82 39.29 -45.36
N PHE A 135 -41.06 39.32 -45.81
CA PHE A 135 -41.89 40.51 -45.82
C PHE A 135 -42.57 40.71 -44.47
N TYR A 136 -42.69 41.96 -44.04
CA TYR A 136 -43.40 42.34 -42.83
C TYR A 136 -44.02 43.73 -42.98
N GLY A 137 -45.12 43.98 -42.28
CA GLY A 137 -45.88 45.23 -42.36
C GLY A 137 -47.36 44.95 -42.67
N LYS A 138 -47.83 45.42 -43.83
CA LYS A 138 -49.19 45.13 -44.31
C LYS A 138 -49.41 43.65 -44.66
N GLU A 139 -48.35 42.98 -45.12
CA GLU A 139 -48.33 41.56 -45.49
C GLU A 139 -47.15 40.87 -44.79
N SER A 140 -47.24 39.55 -44.60
CA SER A 140 -46.27 38.75 -43.85
C SER A 140 -46.01 37.43 -44.56
N ASP A 141 -45.23 37.50 -45.63
CA ASP A 141 -44.85 36.34 -46.45
C ASP A 141 -43.33 36.09 -46.36
N SER A 142 -42.94 34.83 -46.54
CA SER A 142 -41.53 34.42 -46.55
C SER A 142 -41.25 33.66 -47.84
N PHE A 143 -40.28 34.15 -48.60
CA PHE A 143 -39.88 33.58 -49.88
C PHE A 143 -38.46 33.05 -49.79
N GLU A 144 -38.28 31.80 -50.22
CA GLU A 144 -36.96 31.23 -50.45
C GLU A 144 -36.69 31.22 -51.96
N VAL A 145 -35.79 32.10 -52.41
CA VAL A 145 -35.47 32.27 -53.83
C VAL A 145 -34.05 31.81 -54.10
N ILE A 146 -33.86 31.07 -55.19
CA ILE A 146 -32.54 30.61 -55.64
C ILE A 146 -32.11 31.51 -56.79
N VAL A 147 -30.84 31.92 -56.78
CA VAL A 147 -30.24 32.68 -57.88
C VAL A 147 -30.14 31.77 -59.10
N ASP A 148 -30.86 32.14 -60.18
CA ASP A 148 -30.89 31.40 -61.42
C ASP A 148 -29.53 31.41 -62.15
N ARG A 149 -29.44 30.68 -63.27
CA ARG A 149 -28.20 30.59 -64.06
C ARG A 149 -27.85 31.91 -64.76
N GLU A 150 -28.84 32.75 -65.00
CA GLU A 150 -28.71 34.08 -65.55
C GLU A 150 -28.36 35.13 -64.46
N GLY A 151 -28.23 34.71 -63.19
CA GLY A 151 -27.83 35.55 -62.08
C GLY A 151 -28.95 36.40 -61.48
N ARG A 152 -30.21 36.03 -61.72
CA ARG A 152 -31.40 36.75 -61.27
C ARG A 152 -32.14 36.00 -60.18
N ILE A 153 -32.93 36.73 -59.40
CA ILE A 153 -33.93 36.19 -58.49
C ILE A 153 -35.32 36.64 -58.92
N SER A 154 -36.29 35.74 -58.79
CA SER A 154 -37.70 36.02 -59.03
C SER A 154 -38.43 35.88 -57.70
N ILE A 155 -38.91 37.01 -57.20
CA ILE A 155 -39.74 37.09 -55.99
C ILE A 155 -41.18 37.29 -56.49
N PRO A 156 -42.18 36.55 -55.97
CA PRO A 156 -43.58 36.77 -56.33
C PRO A 156 -43.98 38.25 -56.20
N ASP A 157 -44.79 38.72 -57.14
CA ASP A 157 -45.32 40.09 -57.20
C ASP A 157 -44.28 41.22 -57.39
N LEU A 158 -43.02 40.86 -57.67
CA LEU A 158 -41.92 41.79 -57.98
C LEU A 158 -41.30 41.47 -59.34
N SER A 159 -40.78 42.51 -60.01
CA SER A 159 -39.99 42.30 -61.22
C SER A 159 -38.67 41.58 -60.91
N PRO A 160 -38.18 40.67 -61.78
CA PRO A 160 -36.90 39.98 -61.57
C PRO A 160 -35.74 40.94 -61.24
N VAL A 161 -34.82 40.51 -60.37
CA VAL A 161 -33.67 41.31 -59.90
C VAL A 161 -32.38 40.60 -60.27
N GLU A 162 -31.46 41.29 -60.94
CA GLU A 162 -30.11 40.79 -61.16
C GLU A 162 -29.27 40.96 -59.90
N VAL A 163 -28.72 39.86 -59.38
CA VAL A 163 -28.00 39.81 -58.09
C VAL A 163 -26.62 39.15 -58.19
N ALA A 164 -26.30 38.45 -59.28
CA ALA A 164 -25.01 37.80 -59.43
C ALA A 164 -23.86 38.81 -59.50
N GLY A 165 -22.80 38.56 -58.74
CA GLY A 165 -21.61 39.41 -58.69
C GLY A 165 -21.73 40.59 -57.73
N LEU A 166 -22.90 40.84 -57.15
CA LEU A 166 -23.09 41.79 -56.06
C LEU A 166 -22.72 41.17 -54.72
N THR A 167 -22.28 42.03 -53.80
CA THR A 167 -22.10 41.66 -52.40
C THR A 167 -23.45 41.48 -51.70
N PHE A 168 -23.48 40.69 -50.63
CA PHE A 168 -24.70 40.48 -49.86
C PHE A 168 -25.27 41.78 -49.29
N ALA A 169 -24.41 42.73 -48.90
CA ALA A 169 -24.82 44.06 -48.46
C ALA A 169 -25.57 44.83 -49.56
N GLU A 170 -25.04 44.82 -50.79
CA GLU A 170 -25.65 45.48 -51.95
C GLU A 170 -27.00 44.86 -52.29
N ILE A 171 -27.12 43.53 -52.19
CA ILE A 171 -28.38 42.81 -52.44
C ILE A 171 -29.44 43.13 -51.39
N LYS A 172 -29.08 43.19 -50.11
CA LYS A 172 -30.00 43.59 -49.03
C LYS A 172 -30.62 44.95 -49.34
N GLU A 173 -29.80 45.93 -49.70
CA GLU A 173 -30.29 47.28 -49.96
C GLU A 173 -31.08 47.34 -51.27
N LEU A 174 -30.62 46.66 -52.33
CA LEU A 174 -31.30 46.60 -53.63
C LEU A 174 -32.72 46.02 -53.50
N ILE A 175 -32.86 44.88 -52.81
CA ILE A 175 -34.16 44.22 -52.62
C ILE A 175 -35.06 45.06 -51.71
N LYS A 176 -34.51 45.63 -50.63
CA LYS A 176 -35.27 46.49 -49.71
C LYS A 176 -35.87 47.70 -50.43
N VAL A 177 -35.06 48.42 -51.21
CA VAL A 177 -35.54 49.56 -52.00
C VAL A 177 -36.59 49.13 -53.01
N LYS A 178 -36.39 48.00 -53.68
CA LYS A 178 -37.35 47.50 -54.68
C LYS A 178 -38.69 47.10 -54.07
N VAL A 179 -38.69 46.44 -52.92
CA VAL A 179 -39.91 46.05 -52.19
C VAL A 179 -40.69 47.29 -51.74
N GLU A 180 -40.00 48.29 -51.18
CA GLU A 180 -40.65 49.53 -50.74
C GLU A 180 -41.26 50.34 -51.91
N GLN A 181 -40.73 50.20 -53.13
CA GLN A 181 -41.22 50.89 -54.33
C GLN A 181 -42.38 50.16 -55.04
N GLU A 182 -42.29 48.84 -55.17
CA GLU A 182 -43.26 48.04 -55.93
C GLU A 182 -44.40 47.51 -55.04
N VAL A 183 -44.21 47.40 -53.72
CA VAL A 183 -45.22 46.90 -52.75
C VAL A 183 -45.45 47.89 -51.60
N ILE A 184 -46.51 48.69 -51.71
CA ILE A 184 -46.81 49.78 -50.76
C ILE A 184 -47.16 49.24 -49.37
N GLY A 185 -46.44 49.73 -48.34
CA GLY A 185 -46.70 49.42 -46.93
C GLY A 185 -46.07 48.11 -46.44
N VAL A 186 -45.17 47.52 -47.23
CA VAL A 186 -44.41 46.31 -46.90
C VAL A 186 -42.93 46.63 -46.83
N LYS A 187 -42.23 46.01 -45.87
CA LYS A 187 -40.76 46.06 -45.74
C LYS A 187 -40.20 44.65 -45.88
N ALA A 188 -38.94 44.55 -46.31
CA ALA A 188 -38.25 43.27 -46.46
C ALA A 188 -37.06 43.13 -45.51
N PHE A 189 -36.86 41.91 -45.01
CA PHE A 189 -35.65 41.45 -44.34
C PHE A 189 -35.04 40.31 -45.16
N ILE A 190 -33.77 40.42 -45.51
CA ILE A 190 -33.08 39.47 -46.38
C ILE A 190 -31.98 38.77 -45.59
N SER A 191 -32.00 37.44 -45.61
CA SER A 191 -30.96 36.55 -45.09
C SER A 191 -30.49 35.58 -46.18
N LEU A 192 -29.25 35.08 -46.10
CA LEU A 192 -28.79 33.98 -46.96
C LEU A 192 -29.25 32.65 -46.37
N GLY A 193 -29.76 31.77 -47.25
CA GLY A 193 -30.05 30.36 -46.98
C GLY A 193 -28.84 29.50 -47.34
N GLN A 194 -29.07 28.42 -48.09
CA GLN A 194 -27.98 27.56 -48.56
C GLN A 194 -27.04 28.27 -49.52
N LEU A 195 -25.74 28.13 -49.28
CA LEU A 195 -24.70 28.63 -50.16
C LEU A 195 -24.44 27.63 -51.29
N ARG A 196 -24.06 28.15 -52.46
CA ARG A 196 -23.72 27.32 -53.61
C ARG A 196 -22.51 26.42 -53.30
N SER A 197 -22.60 25.19 -53.76
CA SER A 197 -21.47 24.26 -53.76
C SER A 197 -20.48 24.63 -54.86
N MET A 198 -19.19 24.65 -54.54
CA MET A 198 -18.10 24.79 -55.49
C MET A 198 -17.15 23.61 -55.44
N ARG A 199 -16.53 23.30 -56.57
CA ARG A 199 -15.57 22.20 -56.68
C ARG A 199 -14.15 22.72 -56.51
N ILE A 200 -13.39 22.11 -55.61
CA ILE A 200 -11.95 22.34 -55.40
C ILE A 200 -11.17 21.03 -55.63
N LEU A 201 -9.85 21.15 -55.77
CA LEU A 201 -8.93 20.01 -55.75
C LEU A 201 -7.99 20.13 -54.56
N VAL A 202 -7.81 19.04 -53.82
CA VAL A 202 -6.79 18.93 -52.76
C VAL A 202 -5.80 17.86 -53.22
N LEU A 203 -4.55 18.26 -53.45
CA LEU A 203 -3.53 17.49 -54.15
C LEU A 203 -2.21 17.47 -53.36
N GLY A 204 -1.34 16.51 -53.67
CA GLY A 204 -0.05 16.32 -52.99
C GLY A 204 -0.20 15.46 -51.74
N GLU A 205 0.50 15.81 -50.67
CA GLU A 205 0.57 15.10 -49.39
C GLU A 205 -0.66 15.33 -48.50
N ALA A 206 -1.85 15.30 -49.10
CA ALA A 206 -3.10 15.24 -48.35
C ALA A 206 -3.32 13.82 -47.81
N TYR A 207 -4.05 13.67 -46.70
CA TYR A 207 -4.40 12.33 -46.21
C TYR A 207 -5.26 11.56 -47.23
N LYS A 208 -6.31 12.22 -47.76
CA LYS A 208 -7.12 11.72 -48.89
C LYS A 208 -7.05 12.74 -50.04
N PRO A 209 -6.09 12.65 -50.98
CA PRO A 209 -6.04 13.56 -52.12
C PRO A 209 -7.21 13.30 -53.07
N GLY A 210 -7.80 14.36 -53.62
CA GLY A 210 -8.98 14.22 -54.47
C GLY A 210 -9.69 15.54 -54.78
N SER A 211 -10.85 15.41 -55.41
CA SER A 211 -11.71 16.54 -55.69
C SER A 211 -12.88 16.58 -54.71
N TYR A 212 -13.09 17.74 -54.11
CA TYR A 212 -14.08 17.95 -53.07
C TYR A 212 -15.10 19.00 -53.51
N SER A 213 -16.36 18.76 -53.14
CA SER A 213 -17.45 19.73 -53.28
C SER A 213 -17.65 20.39 -51.93
N VAL A 214 -17.39 21.69 -51.85
CA VAL A 214 -17.37 22.47 -50.59
C VAL A 214 -18.19 23.74 -50.74
N SER A 215 -18.52 24.39 -49.63
CA SER A 215 -19.24 25.68 -49.64
C SER A 215 -18.38 26.81 -50.23
N SER A 216 -19.02 27.82 -50.82
CA SER A 216 -18.37 29.01 -51.40
C SER A 216 -17.57 29.88 -50.40
N LEU A 217 -17.73 29.66 -49.08
CA LEU A 217 -16.96 30.33 -48.02
C LEU A 217 -15.77 29.50 -47.50
N THR A 218 -15.50 28.33 -48.08
CA THR A 218 -14.44 27.42 -47.60
C THR A 218 -13.05 28.03 -47.74
N THR A 219 -12.26 27.95 -46.67
CA THR A 219 -10.86 28.41 -46.63
C THR A 219 -9.86 27.26 -46.85
N VAL A 220 -8.56 27.56 -46.86
CA VAL A 220 -7.50 26.56 -47.00
C VAL A 220 -7.51 25.58 -45.83
N SER A 221 -7.64 26.07 -44.60
CA SER A 221 -7.69 25.25 -43.38
C SER A 221 -8.88 24.28 -43.40
N HIS A 222 -10.05 24.74 -43.85
CA HIS A 222 -11.21 23.87 -44.03
C HIS A 222 -11.00 22.81 -45.12
N ALA A 223 -10.30 23.14 -46.21
CA ALA A 223 -9.97 22.15 -47.23
C ALA A 223 -9.08 21.02 -46.69
N LEU A 224 -8.12 21.33 -45.80
CA LEU A 224 -7.29 20.32 -45.11
C LEU A 224 -8.14 19.43 -44.20
N PHE A 225 -9.11 20.00 -43.51
CA PHE A 225 -10.03 19.26 -42.65
C PHE A 225 -10.89 18.29 -43.46
N VAL A 226 -11.47 18.75 -44.56
CA VAL A 226 -12.33 17.92 -45.44
C VAL A 226 -11.52 16.81 -46.13
N SER A 227 -10.21 16.98 -46.32
CA SER A 227 -9.33 15.91 -46.81
C SER A 227 -8.89 14.91 -45.73
N GLY A 228 -9.39 15.02 -44.49
CA GLY A 228 -9.00 14.20 -43.34
C GLY A 228 -7.59 14.53 -42.81
N GLY A 229 -7.14 15.75 -43.04
CA GLY A 229 -5.81 16.22 -42.68
C GLY A 229 -4.77 15.98 -43.78
N VAL A 230 -3.52 15.85 -43.34
CA VAL A 230 -2.34 15.71 -44.19
C VAL A 230 -1.68 14.33 -43.98
N SER A 231 -0.85 13.89 -44.93
CA SER A 231 -0.02 12.69 -44.74
C SER A 231 1.12 12.96 -43.75
N ASP A 232 1.76 11.90 -43.23
CA ASP A 232 2.84 12.00 -42.24
C ASP A 232 4.13 12.64 -42.82
N ILE A 233 4.20 12.83 -44.14
CA ILE A 233 5.33 13.45 -44.85
C ILE A 233 4.96 14.80 -45.47
N ALA A 234 3.82 15.37 -45.11
CA ALA A 234 3.34 16.64 -45.64
C ALA A 234 4.01 17.86 -45.00
N SER A 235 4.25 18.92 -45.77
CA SER A 235 4.63 20.22 -45.22
C SER A 235 3.40 20.92 -44.65
N LEU A 236 3.49 21.36 -43.39
CA LEU A 236 2.47 22.21 -42.78
C LEU A 236 2.77 23.69 -42.98
N ARG A 237 3.98 24.04 -43.44
CA ARG A 237 4.44 25.43 -43.50
C ARG A 237 4.46 26.05 -44.89
N ASN A 238 4.18 25.27 -45.93
CA ASN A 238 4.27 25.70 -47.33
C ASN A 238 3.09 25.20 -48.18
N ILE A 239 1.87 25.31 -47.67
CA ILE A 239 0.66 24.83 -48.35
C ILE A 239 0.25 25.85 -49.41
N GLN A 240 0.16 25.44 -50.67
CA GLN A 240 -0.02 26.36 -51.79
C GLN A 240 -1.45 26.34 -52.33
N VAL A 241 -2.05 27.51 -52.54
CA VAL A 241 -3.29 27.64 -53.31
C VAL A 241 -2.93 28.02 -54.74
N LYS A 242 -3.34 27.19 -55.71
CA LYS A 242 -3.11 27.40 -57.13
C LYS A 242 -4.41 27.69 -57.87
N ARG A 243 -4.44 28.79 -58.62
CA ARG A 243 -5.59 29.22 -59.45
C ARG A 243 -5.13 29.43 -60.87
N ALA A 244 -5.76 28.74 -61.82
CA ALA A 244 -5.36 28.74 -63.23
C ALA A 244 -3.86 28.44 -63.46
N GLY A 245 -3.29 27.56 -62.62
CA GLY A 245 -1.88 27.16 -62.68
C GLY A 245 -0.89 28.03 -61.91
N ASN A 246 -1.29 29.22 -61.43
CA ASN A 246 -0.43 30.14 -60.70
C ASN A 246 -0.66 30.03 -59.19
N VAL A 247 0.41 30.15 -58.39
CA VAL A 247 0.30 30.23 -56.91
C VAL A 247 -0.27 31.59 -56.53
N VAL A 248 -1.46 31.60 -55.92
CA VAL A 248 -2.17 32.82 -55.50
C VAL A 248 -2.05 33.10 -54.00
N ALA A 249 -1.75 32.09 -53.19
CA ALA A 249 -1.47 32.24 -51.77
C ALA A 249 -0.58 31.09 -51.27
N ASN A 250 0.20 31.36 -50.22
CA ASN A 250 0.94 30.36 -49.46
C ASN A 250 0.46 30.40 -48.02
N PHE A 251 0.07 29.25 -47.49
CA PHE A 251 -0.51 29.10 -46.17
C PHE A 251 0.47 28.34 -45.28
N ASP A 252 0.96 29.01 -44.24
CA ASP A 252 1.74 28.40 -43.17
C ASP A 252 0.82 28.11 -41.99
N LEU A 253 0.52 26.84 -41.76
CA LEU A 253 -0.33 26.41 -40.67
C LEU A 253 0.29 26.73 -39.29
N TYR A 254 1.62 26.82 -39.19
CA TYR A 254 2.26 27.18 -37.92
C TYR A 254 1.91 28.61 -37.49
N ASP A 255 1.70 29.53 -38.44
CA ASP A 255 1.28 30.90 -38.12
C ASP A 255 -0.10 30.88 -37.45
N LEU A 256 -1.00 30.00 -37.90
CA LEU A 256 -2.30 29.78 -37.25
C LEU A 256 -2.18 29.09 -35.89
N LEU A 257 -1.42 27.98 -35.79
CA LEU A 257 -1.36 27.16 -34.58
C LEU A 257 -0.53 27.74 -33.45
N ILE A 258 0.48 28.53 -33.77
CA ILE A 258 1.43 29.08 -32.79
C ILE A 258 1.12 30.54 -32.51
N ASN A 259 0.82 31.34 -33.55
CA ASN A 259 0.62 32.78 -33.42
C ASN A 259 -0.86 33.20 -33.49
N GLY A 260 -1.78 32.30 -33.86
CA GLY A 260 -3.19 32.63 -34.07
C GLY A 260 -3.43 33.51 -35.30
N ASP A 261 -2.48 33.57 -36.23
CA ASP A 261 -2.58 34.39 -37.43
C ASP A 261 -3.28 33.63 -38.57
N SER A 262 -4.46 34.09 -38.95
CA SER A 262 -5.27 33.52 -40.04
C SER A 262 -5.23 34.35 -41.33
N SER A 263 -4.36 35.36 -41.43
CA SER A 263 -4.34 36.31 -42.55
C SER A 263 -4.13 35.65 -43.92
N ASN A 264 -3.40 34.53 -43.97
CA ASN A 264 -3.14 33.77 -45.19
C ASN A 264 -4.11 32.59 -45.40
N ASP A 265 -5.09 32.38 -44.50
CA ASP A 265 -6.15 31.37 -44.68
C ASP A 265 -7.25 31.90 -45.61
N ILE A 266 -6.91 32.07 -46.89
CA ILE A 266 -7.79 32.72 -47.87
C ILE A 266 -9.03 31.87 -48.20
N VAL A 267 -10.13 32.54 -48.54
CA VAL A 267 -11.32 31.88 -49.10
C VAL A 267 -11.00 31.37 -50.50
N LEU A 268 -11.31 30.09 -50.74
CA LEU A 268 -11.09 29.40 -52.00
C LEU A 268 -12.14 29.80 -53.04
N LYS A 269 -11.82 29.60 -54.32
CA LYS A 269 -12.74 29.79 -55.44
C LYS A 269 -12.94 28.48 -56.21
N SER A 270 -14.03 28.41 -56.96
CA SER A 270 -14.31 27.27 -57.84
C SER A 270 -13.14 27.03 -58.80
N GLY A 271 -12.63 25.80 -58.81
CA GLY A 271 -11.49 25.39 -59.63
C GLY A 271 -10.11 25.61 -59.00
N ASP A 272 -10.02 26.13 -57.77
CA ASP A 272 -8.76 26.23 -57.05
C ASP A 272 -8.21 24.83 -56.71
N ALA A 273 -6.88 24.72 -56.74
CA ALA A 273 -6.13 23.54 -56.29
C ALA A 273 -5.31 23.88 -55.05
N VAL A 274 -5.63 23.27 -53.91
CA VAL A 274 -4.83 23.28 -52.69
C VAL A 274 -3.78 22.18 -52.82
N PHE A 275 -2.52 22.59 -53.00
CA PHE A 275 -1.39 21.68 -53.20
C PHE A 275 -0.51 21.64 -51.95
N ILE A 276 -0.39 20.46 -51.34
CA ILE A 276 0.39 20.21 -50.13
C ILE A 276 1.71 19.54 -50.54
N PRO A 277 2.86 20.24 -50.45
CA PRO A 277 4.14 19.63 -50.77
C PRO A 277 4.63 18.71 -49.64
N SER A 278 5.68 17.92 -49.90
CA SER A 278 6.37 17.14 -48.87
C SER A 278 7.12 18.04 -47.88
N VAL A 279 7.27 17.55 -46.66
CA VAL A 279 7.89 18.25 -45.53
C VAL A 279 9.36 18.58 -45.81
N GLY A 280 9.78 19.77 -45.38
CA GLY A 280 11.17 20.21 -45.48
C GLY A 280 12.06 19.66 -44.35
N ALA A 281 13.09 20.43 -44.03
CA ALA A 281 14.01 20.11 -42.93
C ALA A 281 13.27 20.02 -41.60
N GLN A 282 13.58 19.02 -40.77
CA GLN A 282 12.94 18.79 -39.48
C GLN A 282 13.95 18.78 -38.33
N VAL A 283 13.52 19.27 -37.16
CA VAL A 283 14.30 19.24 -35.91
C VAL A 283 13.48 18.64 -34.80
N ARG A 284 14.08 17.70 -34.08
CA ARG A 284 13.48 17.07 -32.90
C ARG A 284 13.85 17.88 -31.66
N VAL A 285 12.85 18.32 -30.90
CA VAL A 285 13.06 19.06 -29.64
C VAL A 285 12.41 18.30 -28.49
N GLU A 286 13.20 17.96 -27.48
CA GLU A 286 12.78 17.10 -26.37
C GLU A 286 13.33 17.54 -25.00
N GLY A 287 12.82 16.91 -23.93
CA GLY A 287 13.23 17.18 -22.55
C GLY A 287 12.42 18.30 -21.89
N ALA A 288 13.09 19.19 -21.17
CA ALA A 288 12.52 20.24 -20.33
C ALA A 288 11.98 21.46 -21.14
N VAL A 289 11.20 21.20 -22.19
CA VAL A 289 10.47 22.21 -22.99
C VAL A 289 8.97 22.07 -22.80
N LYS A 290 8.21 23.16 -22.97
CA LYS A 290 6.75 23.11 -22.77
C LYS A 290 6.03 22.26 -23.80
N ARG A 291 6.54 22.21 -25.03
CA ARG A 291 5.97 21.47 -26.16
C ARG A 291 7.07 20.64 -26.85
N PRO A 292 7.34 19.42 -26.37
CA PRO A 292 8.28 18.51 -27.03
C PRO A 292 7.61 17.92 -28.29
N ALA A 293 8.26 18.05 -29.44
CA ALA A 293 7.76 17.57 -30.74
C ALA A 293 8.87 17.58 -31.81
N ILE A 294 8.55 17.07 -33.01
CA ILE A 294 9.35 17.27 -34.22
C ILE A 294 8.79 18.47 -34.99
N PHE A 295 9.61 19.48 -35.26
CA PHE A 295 9.20 20.73 -35.92
C PHE A 295 9.80 20.85 -37.33
N GLU A 296 8.99 21.28 -38.30
CA GLU A 296 9.45 21.67 -39.64
C GLU A 296 10.10 23.07 -39.63
N LEU A 297 11.27 23.18 -40.26
CA LEU A 297 12.04 24.41 -40.37
C LEU A 297 11.80 25.15 -41.69
N LYS A 298 11.71 26.48 -41.62
CA LYS A 298 11.94 27.37 -42.76
C LYS A 298 13.44 27.55 -43.01
N LYS A 299 13.79 27.88 -44.26
CA LYS A 299 15.18 28.13 -44.65
C LYS A 299 15.77 29.29 -43.82
N GLY A 300 16.79 29.00 -43.02
CA GLY A 300 17.49 29.98 -42.17
C GLY A 300 16.79 30.31 -40.84
N GLU A 301 15.88 29.45 -40.37
CA GLU A 301 15.19 29.67 -39.10
C GLU A 301 16.14 29.60 -37.89
N SER A 302 15.95 30.50 -36.94
CA SER A 302 16.84 30.65 -35.79
C SER A 302 16.49 29.71 -34.65
N ALA A 303 17.47 29.39 -33.80
CA ALA A 303 17.26 28.62 -32.57
C ALA A 303 16.24 29.27 -31.61
N LYS A 304 16.15 30.61 -31.63
CA LYS A 304 15.16 31.36 -30.83
C LYS A 304 13.73 31.13 -31.33
N GLN A 305 13.53 31.13 -32.64
CA GLN A 305 12.23 30.81 -33.26
C GLN A 305 11.84 29.37 -32.98
N LEU A 306 12.77 28.42 -33.14
CA LEU A 306 12.54 27.03 -32.78
C LEU A 306 12.14 26.85 -31.31
N LEU A 307 12.80 27.55 -30.39
CA LEU A 307 12.43 27.51 -28.97
C LEU A 307 11.04 28.11 -28.72
N ALA A 308 10.65 29.16 -29.46
CA ALA A 308 9.29 29.69 -29.39
C ALA A 308 8.26 28.68 -29.92
N MET A 309 8.57 27.94 -30.99
CA MET A 309 7.72 26.84 -31.48
C MET A 309 7.57 25.73 -30.45
N ALA A 310 8.62 25.43 -29.68
CA ALA A 310 8.59 24.50 -28.55
C ALA A 310 7.90 25.06 -27.28
N GLY A 311 7.31 26.26 -27.35
CA GLY A 311 6.61 26.91 -26.23
C GLY A 311 7.53 27.47 -25.15
N GLY A 312 8.84 27.52 -25.40
CA GLY A 312 9.86 27.91 -24.44
C GLY A 312 10.28 26.78 -23.49
N LEU A 313 11.24 27.11 -22.61
CA LEU A 313 11.76 26.20 -21.60
C LEU A 313 10.80 26.05 -20.42
N LYS A 314 10.78 24.87 -19.79
CA LYS A 314 10.18 24.66 -18.47
C LYS A 314 11.05 25.34 -17.40
N PRO A 315 10.50 25.70 -16.22
CA PRO A 315 11.27 26.34 -15.15
C PRO A 315 12.46 25.51 -14.64
N ASN A 316 12.37 24.20 -14.70
CA ASN A 316 13.43 23.28 -14.29
C ASN A 316 14.44 22.95 -15.41
N ALA A 317 14.38 23.62 -16.57
CA ALA A 317 15.29 23.34 -17.68
C ALA A 317 16.68 23.96 -17.46
N TYR A 318 17.72 23.20 -17.75
CA TYR A 318 19.09 23.70 -17.73
C TYR A 318 19.45 24.41 -19.05
N ALA A 319 19.08 25.70 -19.14
CA ALA A 319 19.23 26.50 -20.36
C ALA A 319 20.70 26.71 -20.81
N LYS A 320 21.68 26.58 -19.91
CA LYS A 320 23.09 26.89 -20.19
C LYS A 320 23.79 25.86 -21.07
N SER A 321 23.28 24.63 -21.12
CA SER A 321 23.89 23.53 -21.87
C SER A 321 22.81 22.55 -22.32
N ALA A 322 22.12 22.91 -23.40
CA ALA A 322 21.29 21.97 -24.14
C ALA A 322 22.21 21.09 -25.01
N ILE A 323 21.86 19.81 -25.11
CA ILE A 323 22.61 18.84 -25.91
C ILE A 323 21.97 18.79 -27.28
N VAL A 324 22.75 19.05 -28.33
CA VAL A 324 22.30 18.89 -29.72
C VAL A 324 23.08 17.75 -30.36
N GLU A 325 22.37 16.70 -30.78
CA GLU A 325 22.93 15.65 -31.62
C GLU A 325 22.67 16.02 -33.09
N ARG A 326 23.74 16.18 -33.85
CA ARG A 326 23.70 16.53 -35.28
C ARG A 326 24.22 15.38 -36.13
N PHE A 327 23.53 15.11 -37.23
CA PHE A 327 23.92 14.11 -38.21
C PHE A 327 24.62 14.80 -39.39
N ASN A 328 25.93 14.59 -39.52
CA ASN A 328 26.73 15.04 -40.65
C ASN A 328 27.05 13.84 -41.55
N PHE A 329 26.11 13.45 -42.43
CA PHE A 329 26.17 12.32 -43.37
C PHE A 329 26.61 10.98 -42.73
N ASP A 330 27.91 10.81 -42.47
CA ASP A 330 28.53 9.58 -41.95
C ASP A 330 28.90 9.67 -40.46
N ARG A 331 28.76 10.83 -39.81
CA ARG A 331 29.16 11.04 -38.40
C ARG A 331 28.08 11.72 -37.57
N LYS A 332 27.95 11.29 -36.32
CA LYS A 332 27.20 12.00 -35.28
C LYS A 332 28.13 12.97 -34.57
N GLU A 333 27.69 14.21 -34.42
CA GLU A 333 28.36 15.26 -33.65
C GLU A 333 27.45 15.66 -32.47
N VAL A 334 28.05 15.94 -31.31
CA VAL A 334 27.32 16.43 -30.13
C VAL A 334 27.79 17.84 -29.82
N LEU A 335 26.86 18.80 -29.85
CA LEU A 335 27.10 20.20 -29.53
C LEU A 335 26.47 20.53 -28.17
N SER A 336 27.18 21.31 -27.35
CA SER A 336 26.59 21.94 -26.15
C SER A 336 26.23 23.38 -26.49
N VAL A 337 24.94 23.71 -26.46
CA VAL A 337 24.42 25.02 -26.85
C VAL A 337 23.83 25.75 -25.64
N ASP A 338 24.22 27.00 -25.46
CA ASP A 338 23.73 27.88 -24.40
C ASP A 338 22.51 28.69 -24.89
N PHE A 339 21.33 28.28 -24.46
CA PHE A 339 20.04 28.93 -24.72
C PHE A 339 19.68 30.00 -23.68
N SER A 340 20.54 30.26 -22.69
CA SER A 340 20.31 31.30 -21.67
C SER A 340 20.63 32.72 -22.16
N LYS A 341 21.38 32.83 -23.27
CA LYS A 341 21.81 34.10 -23.85
C LYS A 341 20.80 34.66 -24.85
N PRO A 342 20.69 36.00 -24.99
CA PRO A 342 19.82 36.63 -26.00
C PRO A 342 20.20 36.28 -27.45
N GLN A 343 21.51 36.08 -27.70
CA GLN A 343 22.06 35.60 -28.98
C GLN A 343 22.50 34.16 -28.80
N ILE A 344 21.87 33.25 -29.54
CA ILE A 344 22.14 31.82 -29.47
C ILE A 344 23.06 31.49 -30.65
N ASN A 345 24.30 31.07 -30.35
CA ASN A 345 25.30 30.70 -31.36
C ASN A 345 25.05 29.29 -31.89
N TYR A 346 23.88 29.07 -32.47
CA TYR A 346 23.46 27.80 -33.06
C TYR A 346 22.36 28.05 -34.09
N ILE A 347 22.53 27.44 -35.27
CA ILE A 347 21.55 27.46 -36.35
C ILE A 347 21.03 26.02 -36.51
N PRO A 348 19.73 25.78 -36.27
CA PRO A 348 19.09 24.49 -36.48
C PRO A 348 19.28 23.97 -37.91
N GLN A 349 19.58 22.68 -38.05
CA GLN A 349 19.74 21.98 -39.31
C GLN A 349 18.86 20.74 -39.36
N ASP A 350 18.60 20.25 -40.58
CA ASP A 350 17.82 19.04 -40.78
C ASP A 350 18.41 17.85 -40.01
N GLY A 351 17.54 17.10 -39.32
CA GLY A 351 17.91 15.94 -38.53
C GLY A 351 18.50 16.25 -37.15
N ASP A 352 18.70 17.52 -36.77
CA ASP A 352 19.16 17.86 -35.43
C ASP A 352 18.19 17.35 -34.35
N ARG A 353 18.76 16.82 -33.26
CA ARG A 353 18.02 16.44 -32.06
C ARG A 353 18.50 17.27 -30.89
N ILE A 354 17.63 18.13 -30.37
CA ILE A 354 17.91 19.01 -29.25
C ILE A 354 17.24 18.46 -28.00
N ARG A 355 18.05 18.14 -26.99
CA ARG A 355 17.59 17.70 -25.67
C ARG A 355 17.91 18.75 -24.61
N PHE A 356 16.87 19.22 -23.95
CA PHE A 356 16.98 20.09 -22.77
C PHE A 356 16.93 19.26 -21.50
N ASN A 357 18.07 19.11 -20.82
CA ASN A 357 18.11 18.42 -19.54
C ASN A 357 17.47 19.27 -18.44
N SER A 358 16.96 18.62 -17.39
CA SER A 358 16.57 19.31 -16.16
C SER A 358 17.81 19.80 -15.40
N VAL A 359 17.68 20.85 -14.60
CA VAL A 359 18.69 21.25 -13.61
C VAL A 359 18.95 20.11 -12.63
N SER A 360 20.17 20.05 -12.07
CA SER A 360 20.54 19.04 -11.07
C SER A 360 19.56 19.08 -9.89
N SER A 361 19.18 17.89 -9.39
CA SER A 361 18.38 17.74 -8.17
C SER A 361 19.11 18.20 -6.90
N GLN A 362 20.43 18.42 -6.98
CA GLN A 362 21.24 18.89 -5.86
C GLN A 362 20.91 20.35 -5.52
N TYR A 363 20.34 20.56 -4.34
CA TYR A 363 20.13 21.89 -3.78
C TYR A 363 21.46 22.48 -3.31
N GLN A 364 21.90 23.58 -3.92
CA GLN A 364 23.04 24.35 -3.43
C GLN A 364 22.64 25.15 -2.18
N ASN A 365 23.56 25.27 -1.21
CA ASN A 365 23.35 26.04 0.02
C ASN A 365 22.09 25.63 0.79
N SER A 366 21.92 24.32 1.00
CA SER A 366 20.81 23.77 1.78
C SER A 366 21.31 22.89 2.91
N VAL A 367 20.45 22.64 3.90
CA VAL A 367 20.61 21.60 4.91
C VAL A 367 19.40 20.70 4.78
N SER A 368 19.61 19.38 4.72
CA SER A 368 18.51 18.42 4.67
C SER A 368 18.13 17.96 6.07
N LEU A 369 16.83 17.87 6.35
CA LEU A 369 16.29 17.30 7.59
C LEU A 369 15.50 16.03 7.26
N ILE A 370 15.89 14.91 7.86
CA ILE A 370 15.29 13.58 7.63
C ILE A 370 15.05 12.83 8.95
N GLY A 371 14.21 11.80 8.90
CA GLY A 371 13.87 10.93 10.03
C GLY A 371 12.56 11.30 10.71
N ALA A 372 12.47 11.10 12.03
CA ALA A 372 11.27 11.26 12.85
C ALA A 372 10.88 12.74 13.10
N VAL A 373 10.70 13.52 12.03
CA VAL A 373 10.40 14.95 12.07
C VAL A 373 9.06 15.26 11.39
N ALA A 374 8.37 16.30 11.87
CA ALA A 374 7.06 16.67 11.34
C ALA A 374 7.14 17.32 9.94
N ARG A 375 8.25 18.00 9.65
CA ARG A 375 8.49 18.75 8.42
C ARG A 375 9.87 18.40 7.84
N PRO A 376 10.05 17.19 7.30
CA PRO A 376 11.31 16.85 6.65
C PRO A 376 11.45 17.63 5.34
N GLY A 377 12.68 17.82 4.88
CA GLY A 377 12.97 18.55 3.66
C GLY A 377 14.26 19.35 3.68
N ASN A 378 14.44 20.16 2.64
CA ASN A 378 15.62 21.00 2.46
C ASN A 378 15.35 22.42 2.97
N TYR A 379 16.18 22.86 3.89
CA TYR A 379 16.13 24.18 4.51
C TYR A 379 17.26 25.05 3.98
N GLN A 380 17.00 26.35 3.81
CA GLN A 380 18.02 27.28 3.36
C GLN A 380 19.19 27.32 4.36
N TRP A 381 20.41 27.11 3.85
CA TRP A 381 21.65 27.36 4.58
C TRP A 381 22.12 28.81 4.37
N HIS A 382 22.66 29.39 5.44
CA HIS A 382 23.46 30.61 5.41
C HIS A 382 24.53 30.52 6.48
N GLN A 383 25.57 31.35 6.37
CA GLN A 383 26.64 31.40 7.36
C GLN A 383 26.06 31.68 8.76
N GLY A 384 26.51 30.92 9.76
CA GLY A 384 26.08 31.03 11.15
C GLY A 384 24.80 30.26 11.52
N LYS A 385 24.15 29.58 10.57
CA LYS A 385 22.96 28.76 10.83
C LYS A 385 23.28 27.62 11.80
N ARG A 386 22.36 27.31 12.72
CA ARG A 386 22.49 26.24 13.72
C ARG A 386 21.29 25.28 13.71
N ILE A 387 21.40 24.16 14.43
CA ILE A 387 20.33 23.17 14.57
C ILE A 387 19.02 23.81 15.05
N SER A 388 19.07 24.69 16.05
CA SER A 388 17.90 25.40 16.57
C SER A 388 17.20 26.34 15.57
N ASP A 389 17.85 26.70 14.45
CA ASP A 389 17.20 27.46 13.38
C ASP A 389 16.33 26.57 12.47
N VAL A 390 16.61 25.26 12.46
CA VAL A 390 15.87 24.23 11.71
C VAL A 390 14.83 23.57 12.61
N LEU A 391 15.23 23.13 13.81
CA LEU A 391 14.37 22.51 14.83
C LEU A 391 14.11 23.52 15.95
N LYS A 392 12.93 24.12 15.98
CA LYS A 392 12.57 25.22 16.91
C LYS A 392 11.70 24.76 18.06
N SER A 393 10.92 23.70 17.88
CA SER A 393 9.98 23.20 18.88
C SER A 393 9.86 21.68 18.85
N VAL A 394 9.99 21.06 20.02
CA VAL A 394 9.78 19.62 20.20
C VAL A 394 8.39 19.21 19.71
N ARG A 395 7.34 19.96 20.04
CA ARG A 395 5.96 19.61 19.66
C ARG A 395 5.59 20.00 18.23
N GLY A 396 6.28 20.98 17.65
CA GLY A 396 5.94 21.55 16.35
C GLY A 396 6.75 20.98 15.19
N ASP A 397 7.97 20.51 15.45
CA ASP A 397 8.92 20.12 14.41
C ASP A 397 9.31 18.63 14.47
N LEU A 398 8.97 17.91 15.55
CA LEU A 398 9.26 16.48 15.72
C LEU A 398 7.97 15.64 15.71
N LEU A 399 8.09 14.38 15.26
CA LEU A 399 6.99 13.42 15.38
C LEU A 399 6.90 12.90 16.84
N PRO A 400 5.72 12.42 17.29
CA PRO A 400 5.53 11.93 18.67
C PRO A 400 6.50 10.83 19.09
N GLN A 401 6.91 9.98 18.16
CA GLN A 401 7.87 8.88 18.37
C GLN A 401 9.34 9.31 18.31
N ALA A 402 9.66 10.57 17.99
CA ALA A 402 11.04 11.02 17.87
C ALA A 402 11.82 10.79 19.18
N ASP A 403 13.07 10.37 19.04
CA ASP A 403 14.05 10.34 20.11
C ASP A 403 14.58 11.75 20.35
N LEU A 404 14.41 12.24 21.58
CA LEU A 404 14.82 13.58 21.96
C LEU A 404 16.27 13.64 22.42
N SER A 405 16.84 12.50 22.80
CA SER A 405 18.19 12.40 23.38
C SER A 405 19.28 12.20 22.33
N TYR A 406 18.90 11.86 21.10
CA TYR A 406 19.87 11.48 20.07
C TYR A 406 19.48 11.93 18.66
N GLY A 407 20.40 12.66 18.03
CA GLY A 407 20.36 13.04 16.63
C GLY A 407 21.78 13.10 16.04
N LEU A 408 21.87 13.02 14.72
CA LEU A 408 23.13 13.11 13.99
C LEU A 408 23.12 14.24 12.96
N VAL A 409 24.24 14.93 12.82
CA VAL A 409 24.56 15.74 11.65
C VAL A 409 25.62 14.99 10.85
N ILE A 410 25.26 14.59 9.64
CA ILE A 410 26.17 13.98 8.68
C ILE A 410 26.70 15.08 7.76
N ARG A 411 28.02 15.22 7.72
CA ARG A 411 28.72 16.27 6.99
C ARG A 411 29.66 15.67 5.96
N GLU A 412 29.60 16.19 4.74
CA GLU A 412 30.55 15.86 3.68
C GLU A 412 31.85 16.66 3.87
N ILE A 413 32.99 15.97 3.88
CA ILE A 413 34.30 16.58 4.17
C ILE A 413 35.16 16.83 2.93
N ASN A 414 34.84 16.20 1.79
CA ASN A 414 35.60 16.36 0.56
C ASN A 414 34.75 16.10 -0.69
N ILE A 415 35.33 16.41 -1.86
CA ILE A 415 34.68 16.22 -3.17
C ILE A 415 34.41 14.75 -3.54
N ASN A 416 35.01 13.79 -2.81
CA ASN A 416 34.76 12.36 -3.03
C ASN A 416 33.48 11.89 -2.32
N GLY A 417 32.83 12.77 -1.56
CA GLY A 417 31.65 12.43 -0.79
C GLY A 417 31.95 11.69 0.51
N ASP A 418 33.18 11.74 1.02
CA ASP A 418 33.47 11.16 2.33
C ASP A 418 32.71 11.93 3.41
N ILE A 419 32.23 11.21 4.42
CA ILE A 419 31.40 11.79 5.48
C ILE A 419 32.07 11.71 6.85
N GLU A 420 31.67 12.63 7.72
CA GLU A 420 31.86 12.56 9.17
C GLU A 420 30.50 12.74 9.87
N ALA A 421 30.38 12.20 11.09
CA ALA A 421 29.18 12.31 11.90
C ALA A 421 29.45 13.23 13.10
N HIS A 422 28.45 14.04 13.46
CA HIS A 422 28.41 14.85 14.69
C HIS A 422 27.13 14.55 15.46
N GLN A 423 27.24 14.22 16.75
CA GLN A 423 26.12 13.79 17.59
C GLN A 423 25.63 14.98 18.39
N PHE A 424 24.33 15.05 18.62
CA PHE A 424 23.72 16.04 19.48
C PHE A 424 22.46 15.49 20.15
N ASP A 425 22.14 16.00 21.33
CA ASP A 425 20.85 15.84 21.97
C ASP A 425 19.84 16.82 21.34
N VAL A 426 18.76 16.26 20.78
CA VAL A 426 17.76 17.01 20.01
C VAL A 426 17.02 18.02 20.88
N ALA A 427 16.62 17.63 22.10
CA ALA A 427 15.94 18.52 23.03
C ALA A 427 16.86 19.65 23.51
N GLN A 428 18.10 19.35 23.86
CA GLN A 428 19.11 20.34 24.27
C GLN A 428 19.43 21.32 23.14
N ALA A 429 19.53 20.84 21.90
CA ALA A 429 19.74 21.68 20.73
C ALA A 429 18.58 22.67 20.53
N ILE A 430 17.32 22.22 20.67
CA ILE A 430 16.12 23.06 20.56
C ILE A 430 16.10 24.17 21.62
N ILE A 431 16.51 23.88 22.85
CA ILE A 431 16.64 24.90 23.91
C ILE A 431 17.93 25.72 23.83
N LYS A 432 18.69 25.59 22.73
CA LYS A 432 19.89 26.36 22.40
C LYS A 432 21.06 26.15 23.36
N ASN A 433 21.18 24.96 23.95
CA ASN A 433 22.38 24.56 24.67
C ASN A 433 23.61 24.66 23.73
N PRO A 434 24.70 25.38 24.10
CA PRO A 434 25.83 25.61 23.21
C PRO A 434 26.55 24.36 22.70
N GLU A 435 26.60 23.29 23.50
CA GLU A 435 27.29 22.04 23.16
C GLU A 435 26.49 21.23 22.13
N ASN A 436 25.16 21.27 22.23
CA ASN A 436 24.26 20.49 21.37
C ASN A 436 23.71 21.29 20.18
N ASN A 437 23.73 22.62 20.24
CA ASN A 437 23.23 23.50 19.17
C ASN A 437 24.31 23.74 18.11
N LEU A 438 24.74 22.68 17.43
CA LEU A 438 25.84 22.68 16.47
C LEU A 438 25.61 23.68 15.33
N GLN A 439 26.71 24.24 14.83
CA GLN A 439 26.70 25.09 13.65
C GLN A 439 26.69 24.22 12.38
N LEU A 440 25.77 24.54 11.48
CA LEU A 440 25.52 23.82 10.24
C LEU A 440 26.36 24.38 9.09
N GLN A 441 26.77 23.52 8.19
CA GLN A 441 27.44 23.81 6.93
C GLN A 441 26.50 23.52 5.75
N ALA A 442 26.87 24.02 4.57
CA ALA A 442 26.12 23.72 3.35
C ALA A 442 26.20 22.21 3.08
N ASN A 443 25.07 21.62 2.71
CA ASN A 443 24.86 20.20 2.43
C ASN A 443 24.89 19.28 3.66
N ASP A 444 24.92 19.83 4.88
CA ASP A 444 24.72 19.02 6.10
C ASP A 444 23.37 18.29 6.05
N LYS A 445 23.35 17.06 6.55
CA LYS A 445 22.14 16.26 6.72
C LYS A 445 21.88 16.03 8.21
N ILE A 446 20.75 16.52 8.70
CA ILE A 446 20.30 16.32 10.07
C ILE A 446 19.37 15.11 10.10
N VAL A 447 19.70 14.12 10.93
CA VAL A 447 18.98 12.86 11.10
C VAL A 447 18.43 12.79 12.52
N VAL A 448 17.11 12.62 12.62
CA VAL A 448 16.41 12.43 13.91
C VAL A 448 15.81 11.03 13.93
N PHE A 449 16.11 10.25 14.97
CA PHE A 449 15.70 8.84 15.07
C PHE A 449 14.34 8.68 15.75
N SER A 450 13.70 7.55 15.53
CA SER A 450 12.60 7.08 16.39
C SER A 450 13.18 6.56 17.71
N ARG A 451 12.40 6.67 18.78
CA ARG A 451 12.67 6.02 20.06
C ARG A 451 12.29 4.53 20.07
N PHE A 452 11.76 4.01 18.95
CA PHE A 452 11.35 2.62 18.80
C PHE A 452 12.20 1.96 17.72
N GLU A 453 12.66 0.74 18.01
CA GLU A 453 13.35 -0.10 17.03
C GLU A 453 12.34 -0.98 16.28
N GLU A 454 11.40 -1.58 17.02
CA GLU A 454 10.33 -2.43 16.49
C GLU A 454 9.11 -1.63 16.03
N LYS A 455 8.60 -2.01 14.86
CA LYS A 455 7.41 -1.40 14.24
C LYS A 455 6.15 -1.65 15.06
N GLU A 456 5.96 -2.84 15.61
CA GLU A 456 4.76 -3.16 16.40
C GLU A 456 4.72 -2.36 17.71
N ALA A 457 5.87 -2.20 18.37
CA ALA A 457 6.01 -1.37 19.56
C ALA A 457 5.69 0.11 19.24
N GLU A 458 6.20 0.63 18.12
CA GLU A 458 5.89 1.99 17.67
C GLU A 458 4.39 2.18 17.41
N LEU A 459 3.76 1.27 16.65
CA LEU A 459 2.34 1.33 16.34
C LEU A 459 1.47 1.26 17.60
N SER A 460 1.82 0.38 18.54
CA SER A 460 1.12 0.24 19.82
C SER A 460 1.23 1.51 20.66
N ALA A 461 2.41 2.12 20.71
CA ALA A 461 2.62 3.38 21.41
C ALA A 461 1.81 4.53 20.77
N LEU A 462 1.83 4.65 19.44
CA LEU A 462 1.09 5.69 18.72
C LEU A 462 -0.42 5.52 18.82
N ALA A 463 -0.93 4.28 18.81
CA ALA A 463 -2.35 3.99 19.00
C ALA A 463 -2.86 4.51 20.36
N ASN A 464 -2.06 4.37 21.41
CA ASN A 464 -2.37 4.86 22.75
C ASN A 464 -2.31 6.39 22.89
N MET A 465 -1.69 7.11 21.94
CA MET A 465 -1.50 8.57 22.00
C MET A 465 -2.69 9.39 21.47
N ALA A 466 -3.73 8.75 20.92
CA ALA A 466 -4.94 9.42 20.40
C ALA A 466 -4.61 10.59 19.43
N LEU A 467 -3.79 10.32 18.41
CA LEU A 467 -3.35 11.31 17.42
C LEU A 467 -4.52 12.00 16.71
N SER A 468 -4.40 13.31 16.50
CA SER A 468 -5.34 14.07 15.66
C SER A 468 -5.20 13.73 14.18
N GLN A 469 -6.24 14.00 13.36
CA GLN A 469 -6.19 13.80 11.90
C GLN A 469 -5.03 14.57 11.25
N GLU A 470 -4.77 15.80 11.69
CA GLU A 470 -3.65 16.60 11.17
C GLU A 470 -2.29 15.95 11.45
N GLN A 471 -2.11 15.36 12.64
CA GLN A 471 -0.88 14.64 12.99
C GLN A 471 -0.71 13.36 12.19
N GLN A 472 -1.79 12.62 11.92
CA GLN A 472 -1.76 11.43 11.06
C GLN A 472 -1.33 11.77 9.62
N GLU A 473 -1.87 12.86 9.06
CA GLU A 473 -1.45 13.33 7.73
C GLU A 473 0.02 13.78 7.71
N GLN A 474 0.49 14.46 8.76
CA GLN A 474 1.89 14.86 8.88
C GLN A 474 2.81 13.65 8.94
N GLN A 475 2.45 12.61 9.69
CA GLN A 475 3.20 11.36 9.75
C GLN A 475 3.27 10.70 8.36
N LEU A 476 2.16 10.56 7.65
CA LEU A 476 2.13 9.97 6.31
C LEU A 476 3.01 10.77 5.32
N LYS A 477 2.96 12.10 5.38
CA LYS A 477 3.82 12.98 4.57
C LYS A 477 5.30 12.78 4.90
N ALA A 478 5.64 12.68 6.18
CA ALA A 478 7.02 12.45 6.62
C ALA A 478 7.54 11.08 6.14
N GLU A 479 6.72 10.03 6.21
CA GLU A 479 7.05 8.70 5.70
C GLU A 479 7.25 8.69 4.17
N GLN A 480 6.36 9.34 3.42
CA GLN A 480 6.47 9.45 1.96
C GLN A 480 7.71 10.22 1.55
N TRP A 481 7.98 11.34 2.22
CA TRP A 481 9.18 12.14 1.99
C TRP A 481 10.45 11.35 2.31
N HIS A 482 10.49 10.62 3.42
CA HIS A 482 11.64 9.80 3.77
C HIS A 482 11.91 8.74 2.70
N LYS A 483 10.89 8.03 2.21
CA LYS A 483 11.06 7.06 1.11
C LYS A 483 11.59 7.69 -0.18
N PHE A 484 11.29 8.97 -0.42
CA PHE A 484 11.81 9.73 -1.55
C PHE A 484 13.27 10.16 -1.33
N GLU A 485 13.57 10.81 -0.19
CA GLU A 485 14.92 11.26 0.16
C GLU A 485 15.88 10.09 0.41
N GLN A 486 15.42 8.96 0.93
CA GLN A 486 16.23 7.76 1.07
C GLN A 486 16.79 7.34 -0.29
N LYS A 487 15.96 7.27 -1.32
CA LYS A 487 16.39 6.94 -2.69
C LYS A 487 17.34 7.97 -3.28
N GLU A 488 17.16 9.26 -2.96
CA GLU A 488 18.09 10.32 -3.41
C GLU A 488 19.38 10.31 -2.59
N PHE A 489 19.32 9.96 -1.30
CA PHE A 489 20.45 9.83 -0.40
C PHE A 489 21.32 8.64 -0.80
N GLU A 490 20.73 7.47 -1.06
CA GLU A 490 21.41 6.27 -1.56
C GLU A 490 22.18 6.56 -2.86
N LYS A 491 21.54 7.27 -3.81
CA LYS A 491 22.21 7.77 -5.03
C LYS A 491 23.34 8.74 -4.73
N TYR A 492 23.16 9.63 -3.75
CA TYR A 492 24.17 10.62 -3.36
C TYR A 492 25.38 9.98 -2.68
N ILE A 493 25.19 8.98 -1.81
CA ILE A 493 26.30 8.27 -1.17
C ILE A 493 26.98 7.25 -2.08
N GLY A 494 26.35 6.92 -3.22
CA GLY A 494 26.91 6.04 -4.25
C GLY A 494 26.67 4.55 -3.99
N VAL A 495 25.59 4.21 -3.29
CA VAL A 495 25.15 2.82 -3.07
C VAL A 495 24.22 2.46 -4.24
N ASN A 496 24.62 1.50 -5.08
CA ASN A 496 23.83 1.07 -6.24
C ASN A 496 22.72 0.08 -5.79
N GLN A 497 21.56 0.11 -6.46
CA GLN A 497 20.46 -0.83 -6.17
C GLN A 497 20.81 -2.29 -6.46
N GLU A 498 21.82 -2.56 -7.31
CA GLU A 498 22.33 -3.93 -7.55
C GLU A 498 23.06 -4.49 -6.32
N ASP A 499 23.44 -3.64 -5.36
CA ASP A 499 24.00 -4.07 -4.08
C ASP A 499 22.90 -4.44 -3.06
N GLU A 500 21.60 -4.20 -3.29
CA GLU A 500 20.55 -4.62 -2.33
C GLU A 500 20.43 -6.14 -2.20
N GLU A 501 20.61 -6.89 -3.29
CA GLU A 501 20.68 -8.37 -3.25
C GLU A 501 21.96 -8.86 -2.57
N LEU A 502 23.06 -8.10 -2.64
CA LEU A 502 24.32 -8.43 -1.96
C LEU A 502 24.35 -7.97 -0.49
N VAL A 503 23.70 -6.86 -0.12
CA VAL A 503 23.71 -6.29 1.24
C VAL A 503 22.78 -7.06 2.19
N LEU A 504 21.72 -7.67 1.66
CA LEU A 504 20.82 -8.53 2.45
C LEU A 504 21.36 -9.97 2.61
N GLU A 505 22.17 -10.48 1.66
CA GLU A 505 22.80 -11.81 1.78
C GLU A 505 24.18 -11.80 2.47
N ASP A 506 25.00 -10.75 2.30
CA ASP A 506 26.38 -10.69 2.84
C ASP A 506 26.52 -10.08 4.23
N ASN A 507 25.42 -9.69 4.90
CA ASN A 507 25.42 -9.36 6.33
C ASN A 507 25.54 -10.62 7.23
N LYS A 508 26.39 -11.57 6.85
CA LYS A 508 27.03 -12.53 7.76
C LYS A 508 28.47 -12.12 8.06
N ILE A 509 28.72 -10.84 8.34
CA ILE A 509 29.87 -10.51 9.18
C ILE A 509 29.43 -10.88 10.59
N LEU A 510 29.83 -12.09 10.98
CA LEU A 510 29.58 -12.61 12.31
C LEU A 510 30.11 -11.61 13.35
N THR A 511 29.21 -11.00 14.11
CA THR A 511 29.62 -10.23 15.30
C THR A 511 30.46 -11.12 16.19
N ILE A 512 31.41 -10.56 16.94
CA ILE A 512 32.21 -11.37 17.89
C ILE A 512 31.28 -12.06 18.91
N ALA A 513 30.11 -11.45 19.18
CA ALA A 513 28.99 -12.03 19.92
C ALA A 513 28.34 -13.24 19.22
N GLU A 514 28.12 -13.22 17.90
CA GLU A 514 27.64 -14.38 17.14
C GLU A 514 28.69 -15.49 17.01
N ILE A 515 29.98 -15.14 16.91
CA ILE A 515 31.08 -16.14 16.89
C ILE A 515 31.15 -16.87 18.23
N SER A 516 30.85 -16.19 19.35
CA SER A 516 30.79 -16.77 20.68
C SER A 516 29.46 -17.51 20.95
N LYS A 517 28.32 -17.00 20.48
CA LYS A 517 27.00 -17.68 20.53
C LYS A 517 26.93 -18.95 19.67
N ARG A 518 27.66 -19.04 18.55
CA ARG A 518 27.70 -20.29 17.74
C ARG A 518 28.29 -21.51 18.48
N LYS A 519 28.95 -21.32 19.62
CA LYS A 519 29.38 -22.42 20.50
C LYS A 519 28.35 -22.81 21.57
N ALA A 520 27.29 -22.02 21.78
CA ALA A 520 26.24 -22.26 22.76
C ALA A 520 24.88 -22.19 22.05
N LYS A 521 24.50 -23.30 21.40
CA LYS A 521 23.23 -23.41 20.70
C LYS A 521 22.17 -23.93 21.68
N GLU A 522 21.46 -23.02 22.34
CA GLU A 522 20.14 -23.17 22.96
C GLU A 522 19.77 -21.85 23.66
N GLU A 523 19.39 -20.84 22.89
CA GLU A 523 18.53 -19.73 23.33
C GLU A 523 17.98 -19.06 22.06
N GLU A 524 16.66 -19.02 21.95
CA GLU A 524 15.89 -18.64 20.76
C GLU A 524 15.76 -17.11 20.69
N ASP A 525 16.85 -16.39 20.47
CA ASP A 525 16.78 -14.97 20.08
C ASP A 525 16.33 -14.91 18.62
N GLN A 526 15.03 -14.66 18.38
CA GLN A 526 14.52 -14.40 17.04
C GLN A 526 15.06 -13.03 16.58
N GLU A 527 16.05 -13.03 15.69
CA GLU A 527 16.46 -11.81 14.97
C GLU A 527 15.26 -11.22 14.22
N LEU A 528 14.96 -9.94 14.47
CA LEU A 528 13.89 -9.21 13.78
C LEU A 528 14.14 -9.22 12.27
N LYS A 529 13.10 -9.49 11.48
CA LYS A 529 13.21 -9.39 10.03
C LYS A 529 13.27 -7.92 9.61
N PRO A 530 13.85 -7.59 8.43
CA PRO A 530 13.90 -6.21 7.94
C PRO A 530 12.53 -5.48 7.91
N GLU A 531 11.45 -6.22 7.72
CA GLU A 531 10.07 -5.71 7.69
C GLU A 531 9.47 -5.35 9.07
N ASP A 532 10.09 -5.85 10.13
CA ASP A 532 9.65 -5.69 11.53
C ASP A 532 10.24 -4.43 12.18
N TYR A 533 11.26 -3.81 11.56
CA TYR A 533 11.85 -2.56 12.04
C TYR A 533 10.94 -1.35 11.75
N ALA A 534 10.89 -0.42 12.70
CA ALA A 534 10.24 0.87 12.50
C ALA A 534 10.95 1.68 11.40
N LEU A 535 10.20 2.49 10.65
CA LEU A 535 10.75 3.20 9.47
C LEU A 535 11.92 4.12 9.85
N PHE A 536 11.79 4.86 10.96
CA PHE A 536 12.82 5.77 11.46
C PHE A 536 13.68 5.15 12.58
N SER A 537 13.71 3.83 12.68
CA SER A 537 14.57 3.11 13.63
C SER A 537 16.05 3.41 13.42
N ARG A 538 16.88 3.11 14.44
CA ARG A 538 18.33 3.27 14.32
C ARG A 538 18.89 2.32 13.26
N HIS A 539 18.40 1.08 13.20
CA HIS A 539 18.75 0.12 12.16
C HIS A 539 18.60 0.71 10.76
N ASN A 540 17.39 1.20 10.43
CA ASN A 540 17.09 1.69 9.08
C ASN A 540 17.83 3.00 8.75
N LEU A 541 17.86 3.97 9.67
CA LEU A 541 18.48 5.28 9.40
C LEU A 541 20.01 5.24 9.42
N LEU A 542 20.63 4.33 10.21
CA LEU A 542 22.09 4.19 10.24
C LEU A 542 22.62 3.27 9.13
N ALA A 543 21.84 2.32 8.61
CA ALA A 543 22.30 1.38 7.58
C ALA A 543 23.05 2.05 6.40
N PRO A 544 22.50 3.07 5.71
CA PRO A 544 23.21 3.72 4.61
C PRO A 544 24.43 4.54 5.06
N ILE A 545 24.40 5.09 6.28
CA ILE A 545 25.51 5.84 6.88
C ILE A 545 26.68 4.88 7.19
N ILE A 546 26.39 3.73 7.79
CA ILE A 546 27.36 2.68 8.09
C ILE A 546 27.97 2.13 6.81
N ALA A 547 27.16 1.87 5.78
CA ALA A 547 27.64 1.44 4.47
C ALA A 547 28.64 2.44 3.88
N LYS A 548 28.35 3.74 3.97
CA LYS A 548 29.26 4.80 3.51
C LYS A 548 30.56 4.83 4.31
N PHE A 549 30.51 4.72 5.64
CA PHE A 549 31.71 4.63 6.48
C PHE A 549 32.58 3.40 6.16
N LYS A 550 31.96 2.27 5.80
CA LYS A 550 32.67 1.08 5.33
C LYS A 550 33.34 1.33 3.97
N GLN A 551 32.65 1.98 3.04
CA GLN A 551 33.15 2.27 1.70
C GLN A 551 34.33 3.27 1.70
N GLN A 552 34.28 4.31 2.54
CA GLN A 552 35.36 5.31 2.63
C GLN A 552 36.58 4.82 3.44
N ALA A 553 36.48 3.67 4.11
CA ALA A 553 37.60 3.10 4.84
C ALA A 553 38.72 2.66 3.87
N SER A 554 39.96 3.06 4.16
CA SER A 554 41.13 2.73 3.37
C SER A 554 42.27 2.24 4.26
N VAL A 555 43.41 1.84 3.67
CA VAL A 555 44.60 1.46 4.45
C VAL A 555 45.09 2.62 5.32
N GLN A 556 44.88 3.87 4.88
CA GLN A 556 45.30 5.08 5.56
C GLN A 556 44.24 5.67 6.48
N GLN A 557 42.95 5.42 6.20
CA GLN A 557 41.83 5.95 6.97
C GLN A 557 41.04 4.81 7.62
N ALA A 558 41.17 4.70 8.94
CA ALA A 558 40.50 3.66 9.71
C ALA A 558 38.97 3.77 9.58
N MET A 559 38.30 2.62 9.57
CA MET A 559 36.84 2.49 9.52
C MET A 559 36.24 3.15 10.77
N GLN A 560 35.70 4.37 10.64
CA GLN A 560 35.17 5.18 11.75
C GLN A 560 33.83 4.62 12.27
N LEU A 561 33.86 3.38 12.77
CA LEU A 561 32.71 2.66 13.32
C LEU A 561 33.09 2.05 14.66
N VAL A 562 32.13 1.99 15.57
CA VAL A 562 32.21 1.37 16.89
C VAL A 562 30.98 0.52 17.14
N GLU A 563 31.11 -0.48 18.00
CA GLU A 563 30.03 -1.41 18.33
C GLU A 563 29.70 -1.33 19.82
N ILE A 564 28.41 -1.47 20.15
CA ILE A 564 27.95 -1.62 21.53
C ILE A 564 26.93 -2.74 21.61
N SER A 565 27.12 -3.61 22.59
CA SER A 565 26.35 -4.83 22.79
C SER A 565 26.04 -5.04 24.27
N GLY A 566 25.12 -5.96 24.57
CA GLY A 566 24.69 -6.27 25.93
C GLY A 566 23.46 -5.48 26.35
N ASN A 567 23.41 -5.03 27.62
CA ASN A 567 22.22 -4.48 28.25
C ASN A 567 22.06 -2.97 27.99
N VAL A 568 21.87 -2.63 26.72
CA VAL A 568 21.56 -1.29 26.21
C VAL A 568 20.26 -1.32 25.43
N THR A 569 19.61 -0.17 25.26
CA THR A 569 18.30 -0.11 24.59
C THR A 569 18.37 -0.51 23.12
N PHE A 570 19.41 -0.06 22.41
CA PHE A 570 19.62 -0.32 20.99
C PHE A 570 21.04 -0.83 20.74
N PRO A 571 21.31 -2.14 20.94
CA PRO A 571 22.61 -2.72 20.61
C PRO A 571 22.86 -2.66 19.10
N GLY A 572 24.10 -2.41 18.68
CA GLY A 572 24.43 -2.31 17.26
C GLY A 572 25.74 -1.59 16.96
N ILE A 573 25.93 -1.29 15.68
CA ILE A 573 27.09 -0.58 15.15
C ILE A 573 26.72 0.89 14.93
N TYR A 574 27.58 1.79 15.37
CA TYR A 574 27.39 3.24 15.29
C TYR A 574 28.59 3.93 14.64
N PRO A 575 28.39 5.08 13.98
CA PRO A 575 29.47 5.96 13.57
C PRO A 575 30.37 6.35 14.75
N LEU A 576 31.69 6.28 14.57
CA LEU A 576 32.64 6.83 15.52
C LEU A 576 32.67 8.34 15.40
N MET A 577 32.25 9.01 16.46
CA MET A 577 32.21 10.46 16.55
C MET A 577 33.62 11.04 16.70
N ILE A 578 33.84 12.27 16.23
CA ILE A 578 35.15 12.93 16.37
C ILE A 578 35.43 13.19 17.85
N GLY A 579 36.40 12.48 18.41
CA GLY A 579 36.69 12.52 19.85
C GLY A 579 35.65 11.81 20.72
N GLY A 580 34.82 10.92 20.13
CA GLY A 580 33.75 10.23 20.83
C GLY A 580 34.24 9.40 22.02
N GLU A 581 33.52 9.50 23.12
CA GLU A 581 33.78 8.78 24.37
C GLU A 581 32.74 7.68 24.59
N VAL A 582 33.01 6.80 25.56
CA VAL A 582 32.10 5.71 25.93
C VAL A 582 30.67 6.21 26.21
N SER A 583 30.52 7.33 26.93
CA SER A 583 29.22 7.93 27.25
C SER A 583 28.41 8.34 26.01
N ASP A 584 29.09 8.76 24.95
CA ASP A 584 28.44 9.18 23.70
C ASP A 584 27.83 7.97 23.00
N LEU A 585 28.57 6.86 22.95
CA LEU A 585 28.11 5.61 22.36
C LEU A 585 26.96 4.98 23.17
N ILE A 586 26.98 5.07 24.50
CA ILE A 586 25.86 4.64 25.35
C ILE A 586 24.62 5.49 25.05
N THR A 587 24.78 6.80 24.88
CA THR A 587 23.69 7.70 24.51
C THR A 587 23.16 7.37 23.12
N ALA A 588 24.04 7.09 22.15
CA ALA A 588 23.66 6.63 20.81
C ALA A 588 22.86 5.32 20.86
N ALA A 589 23.23 4.40 21.76
CA ALA A 589 22.52 3.16 22.05
C ALA A 589 21.21 3.34 22.85
N GLY A 590 20.76 4.58 23.07
CA GLY A 590 19.51 4.87 23.79
C GLY A 590 19.58 4.65 25.30
N GLY A 591 20.79 4.64 25.87
CA GLY A 591 21.02 4.45 27.29
C GLY A 591 21.15 2.99 27.73
N LEU A 592 21.15 2.80 29.05
CA LEU A 592 21.30 1.51 29.70
C LEU A 592 19.94 0.95 30.09
N LEU A 593 19.76 -0.37 29.95
CA LEU A 593 18.60 -1.07 30.49
C LEU A 593 18.69 -1.16 32.02
N GLU A 594 17.56 -1.35 32.70
CA GLU A 594 17.55 -1.56 34.17
C GLU A 594 18.34 -2.80 34.59
N SER A 595 18.43 -3.78 33.70
CA SER A 595 19.22 -5.01 33.85
C SER A 595 20.74 -4.78 33.71
N ALA A 596 21.20 -3.58 33.36
CA ALA A 596 22.61 -3.30 33.10
C ALA A 596 23.45 -3.21 34.38
N TYR A 597 24.61 -3.86 34.38
CA TYR A 597 25.55 -3.82 35.49
C TYR A 597 26.43 -2.56 35.44
N ILE A 598 25.97 -1.49 36.09
CA ILE A 598 26.62 -0.17 36.03
C ILE A 598 28.02 -0.08 36.69
N LYS A 599 28.45 -1.08 37.46
CA LYS A 599 29.75 -1.07 38.15
C LYS A 599 30.90 -1.53 37.27
N GLN A 600 30.60 -2.15 36.13
CA GLN A 600 31.64 -2.66 35.25
C GLN A 600 31.10 -2.86 33.84
N ALA A 601 31.85 -2.39 32.86
CA ALA A 601 31.72 -2.74 31.46
C ALA A 601 33.10 -3.04 30.86
N GLU A 602 33.12 -3.56 29.64
CA GLU A 602 34.36 -3.95 28.95
C GLU A 602 34.40 -3.38 27.53
N ILE A 603 35.54 -2.79 27.16
CA ILE A 603 35.87 -2.45 25.77
C ILE A 603 36.81 -3.53 25.26
N THR A 604 36.47 -4.10 24.11
CA THR A 604 37.35 -4.98 23.33
C THR A 604 37.95 -4.17 22.19
N ARG A 605 39.27 -4.01 22.19
CA ARG A 605 40.03 -3.20 21.23
C ARG A 605 41.03 -4.06 20.46
N ILE A 606 41.13 -3.85 19.15
CA ILE A 606 42.09 -4.54 18.28
C ILE A 606 43.29 -3.62 18.02
N VAL A 607 44.47 -3.98 18.53
CA VAL A 607 45.69 -3.17 18.37
C VAL A 607 46.43 -3.56 17.09
N ALA A 608 46.61 -2.59 16.18
CA ALA A 608 47.11 -2.81 14.82
C ALA A 608 48.61 -3.15 14.70
N SER A 609 49.37 -3.20 15.78
CA SER A 609 50.84 -3.31 15.71
C SER A 609 51.39 -4.70 15.35
N ASP A 610 50.57 -5.76 15.34
CA ASP A 610 51.02 -7.10 14.92
C ASP A 610 49.86 -8.05 14.51
N GLY A 611 48.80 -7.49 13.93
CA GLY A 611 47.76 -8.23 13.22
C GLY A 611 46.73 -9.02 14.04
N SER A 612 46.85 -9.21 15.36
CA SER A 612 45.77 -9.88 16.14
C SER A 612 45.77 -9.70 17.68
N LYS A 613 46.42 -8.69 18.25
CA LYS A 613 46.38 -8.53 19.72
C LYS A 613 45.08 -7.84 20.15
N ILE A 614 44.21 -8.59 20.83
CA ILE A 614 42.97 -8.10 21.44
C ILE A 614 43.29 -7.62 22.85
N GLU A 615 42.90 -6.40 23.18
CA GLU A 615 42.99 -5.82 24.52
C GLU A 615 41.59 -5.63 25.11
N HIS A 616 41.42 -6.06 26.36
CA HIS A 616 40.18 -5.91 27.11
C HIS A 616 40.38 -4.83 28.18
N LEU A 617 39.70 -3.70 28.02
CA LEU A 617 39.75 -2.57 28.95
C LEU A 617 38.48 -2.59 29.80
N ARG A 618 38.64 -2.80 31.10
CA ARG A 618 37.52 -2.75 32.06
C ARG A 618 37.42 -1.35 32.66
N PHE A 619 36.20 -0.85 32.77
CA PHE A 619 35.92 0.48 33.32
C PHE A 619 34.60 0.49 34.10
N ASP A 620 34.45 1.47 34.99
CA ASP A 620 33.23 1.69 35.77
C ASP A 620 32.24 2.54 34.96
N LEU A 621 31.10 1.94 34.61
CA LEU A 621 30.11 2.54 33.70
C LEU A 621 29.41 3.74 34.35
N GLU A 622 29.13 3.67 35.65
CA GLU A 622 28.51 4.77 36.41
C GLU A 622 29.40 6.03 36.43
N SER A 623 30.71 5.85 36.62
CA SER A 623 31.68 6.95 36.62
C SER A 623 31.88 7.52 35.21
N ALA A 624 31.92 6.65 34.19
CA ALA A 624 31.99 7.08 32.79
C ALA A 624 30.79 7.97 32.42
N MET A 625 29.56 7.58 32.81
CA MET A 625 28.35 8.37 32.57
C MET A 625 28.32 9.71 33.34
N LYS A 626 29.17 9.89 34.35
CA LYS A 626 29.33 11.16 35.08
C LYS A 626 30.46 12.04 34.50
N GLY A 627 31.12 11.60 33.42
CA GLY A 627 32.21 12.34 32.77
C GLY A 627 33.56 12.21 33.49
N ASP A 628 33.77 11.15 34.27
CA ASP A 628 35.09 10.88 34.87
C ASP A 628 36.12 10.52 33.79
N LEU A 629 37.21 11.29 33.70
CA LEU A 629 38.23 11.14 32.64
C LEU A 629 38.97 9.79 32.65
N GLN A 630 39.00 9.07 33.78
CA GLN A 630 39.64 7.76 33.86
C GLN A 630 38.72 6.65 33.33
N SER A 631 37.41 6.82 33.53
CA SER A 631 36.40 5.82 33.20
C SER A 631 35.73 6.10 31.84
N ASN A 632 35.65 7.35 31.41
CA ASN A 632 35.09 7.76 30.12
C ASN A 632 36.15 7.70 29.01
N ILE A 633 36.48 6.48 28.62
CA ILE A 633 37.58 6.20 27.69
C ILE A 633 37.23 6.73 26.30
N THR A 634 38.17 7.42 25.65
CA THR A 634 38.03 7.82 24.23
C THR A 634 38.05 6.58 23.33
N LEU A 635 37.05 6.49 22.46
CA LEU A 635 36.84 5.36 21.57
C LEU A 635 37.75 5.44 20.34
N GLN A 636 38.11 4.26 19.84
CA GLN A 636 38.90 4.06 18.63
C GLN A 636 38.10 3.25 17.62
N SER A 637 38.53 3.33 16.36
CA SER A 637 37.96 2.54 15.27
C SER A 637 37.92 1.05 15.64
N LYS A 638 36.74 0.43 15.46
CA LYS A 638 36.45 -0.99 15.76
C LYS A 638 36.47 -1.36 17.24
N ASP A 639 36.44 -0.40 18.16
CA ASP A 639 36.15 -0.71 19.55
C ASP A 639 34.75 -1.32 19.68
N SER A 640 34.64 -2.38 20.49
CA SER A 640 33.38 -3.04 20.81
C SER A 640 33.14 -2.99 22.31
N ILE A 641 32.10 -2.28 22.74
CA ILE A 641 31.69 -2.18 24.15
C ILE A 641 30.70 -3.29 24.46
N ASN A 642 30.94 -4.01 25.56
CA ASN A 642 30.01 -4.98 26.11
C ASN A 642 29.49 -4.50 27.48
N VAL A 643 28.18 -4.30 27.58
CA VAL A 643 27.48 -3.93 28.80
C VAL A 643 26.89 -5.17 29.45
N PHE A 644 27.49 -5.60 30.56
CA PHE A 644 27.08 -6.81 31.26
C PHE A 644 25.68 -6.68 31.88
N ALA A 645 24.98 -7.81 32.02
CA ALA A 645 23.77 -7.89 32.84
C ALA A 645 24.15 -7.95 34.32
N ILE A 646 23.29 -7.44 35.19
CA ILE A 646 23.38 -7.71 36.64
C ILE A 646 23.33 -9.24 36.83
N PRO A 647 24.32 -9.85 37.51
CA PRO A 647 24.33 -11.29 37.71
C PRO A 647 23.05 -11.77 38.42
N ASN A 648 22.40 -12.79 37.88
CA ASN A 648 21.11 -13.31 38.35
C ASN A 648 19.94 -12.30 38.29
N TRP A 649 20.02 -11.28 37.42
CA TRP A 649 18.86 -10.47 37.09
C TRP A 649 17.78 -11.34 36.46
N GLN A 650 16.61 -11.37 37.08
CA GLN A 650 15.43 -11.98 36.50
C GLN A 650 14.34 -10.92 36.52
N GLU A 651 13.87 -10.55 35.35
CA GLU A 651 12.74 -9.65 35.22
C GLU A 651 11.49 -10.40 35.70
N ASN A 652 10.87 -9.89 36.76
CA ASN A 652 9.47 -10.14 37.06
C ASN A 652 9.03 -11.60 37.22
N VAL A 653 9.83 -12.45 37.89
CA VAL A 653 9.35 -13.78 38.32
C VAL A 653 8.17 -13.60 39.28
N LYS A 654 6.98 -13.98 38.84
CA LYS A 654 5.71 -13.76 39.53
C LYS A 654 5.10 -15.08 39.98
N VAL A 655 4.61 -15.09 41.20
CA VAL A 655 3.84 -16.19 41.79
C VAL A 655 2.48 -15.66 42.20
N GLU A 656 1.43 -16.43 41.92
CA GLU A 656 0.07 -16.05 42.22
C GLU A 656 -0.46 -16.81 43.44
N LEU A 657 -0.97 -16.08 44.42
CA LEU A 657 -1.58 -16.61 45.63
C LEU A 657 -3.09 -16.36 45.61
N LYS A 658 -3.90 -17.42 45.67
CA LYS A 658 -5.37 -17.36 45.57
C LYS A 658 -6.06 -18.05 46.75
N GLY A 659 -7.31 -17.65 47.00
CA GLY A 659 -8.20 -18.28 47.98
C GLY A 659 -8.04 -17.73 49.40
N GLU A 660 -8.17 -18.62 50.40
CA GLU A 660 -8.26 -18.31 51.83
C GLU A 660 -6.89 -17.98 52.47
N LEU A 661 -6.26 -16.93 51.96
CA LEU A 661 -5.04 -16.32 52.49
C LEU A 661 -5.37 -14.96 53.09
N LYS A 662 -4.53 -14.44 53.99
CA LYS A 662 -4.78 -13.10 54.55
C LYS A 662 -4.68 -12.01 53.48
N PHE A 663 -3.69 -12.12 52.60
CA PHE A 663 -3.49 -11.22 51.48
C PHE A 663 -3.26 -12.06 50.21
N PRO A 664 -4.31 -12.46 49.47
CA PRO A 664 -4.16 -13.06 48.15
C PRO A 664 -3.74 -12.00 47.12
N GLY A 665 -3.02 -12.41 46.08
CA GLY A 665 -2.51 -11.52 45.03
C GLY A 665 -1.31 -12.08 44.29
N THR A 666 -0.75 -11.28 43.38
CA THR A 666 0.47 -11.62 42.65
C THR A 666 1.69 -11.04 43.36
N TYR A 667 2.70 -11.86 43.57
CA TYR A 667 3.93 -11.51 44.28
C TYR A 667 5.13 -11.71 43.38
N THR A 668 6.06 -10.75 43.44
CA THR A 668 7.39 -10.92 42.86
C THR A 668 8.28 -11.70 43.82
N ILE A 669 9.02 -12.65 43.28
CA ILE A 669 9.92 -13.53 44.04
C ILE A 669 11.37 -13.42 43.57
N ARG A 670 12.30 -13.82 44.45
CA ARG A 670 13.73 -13.92 44.14
C ARG A 670 14.11 -15.36 43.81
N ARG A 671 15.23 -15.55 43.10
CA ARG A 671 15.76 -16.89 42.82
C ARG A 671 16.05 -17.63 44.12
N GLY A 672 15.46 -18.82 44.28
CA GLY A 672 15.62 -19.65 45.47
C GLY A 672 14.62 -19.33 46.60
N GLU A 673 13.75 -18.33 46.43
CA GLU A 673 12.69 -18.04 47.39
C GLU A 673 11.71 -19.20 47.49
N THR A 674 11.31 -19.50 48.73
CA THR A 674 10.50 -20.67 49.07
C THR A 674 9.03 -20.30 49.25
N LEU A 675 8.14 -21.29 49.09
CA LEU A 675 6.71 -21.07 49.34
C LEU A 675 6.43 -20.63 50.78
N THR A 676 7.22 -21.09 51.75
CA THR A 676 7.09 -20.73 53.16
C THR A 676 7.38 -19.24 53.39
N GLU A 677 8.50 -18.73 52.85
CA GLU A 677 8.85 -17.30 52.92
C GLU A 677 7.79 -16.42 52.26
N LEU A 678 7.27 -16.85 51.11
CA LEU A 678 6.21 -16.13 50.41
C LEU A 678 4.90 -16.10 51.22
N LEU A 679 4.51 -17.21 51.86
CA LEU A 679 3.30 -17.28 52.69
C LEU A 679 3.41 -16.41 53.95
N GLU A 680 4.60 -16.30 54.55
CA GLU A 680 4.85 -15.37 55.65
C GLU A 680 4.66 -13.91 55.21
N ARG A 681 5.20 -13.54 54.04
CA ARG A 681 4.99 -12.22 53.42
C ARG A 681 3.52 -11.95 53.11
N ALA A 682 2.76 -12.97 52.71
CA ALA A 682 1.32 -12.89 52.47
C ALA A 682 0.48 -12.86 53.78
N GLY A 683 1.13 -12.82 54.95
CA GLY A 683 0.48 -12.75 56.26
C GLY A 683 -0.08 -14.10 56.75
N GLY A 684 0.19 -15.20 56.04
CA GLY A 684 -0.32 -16.54 56.33
C GLY A 684 -1.77 -16.76 55.90
N PHE A 685 -2.41 -17.75 56.50
CA PHE A 685 -3.75 -18.22 56.12
C PHE A 685 -4.88 -17.44 56.81
N SER A 686 -6.07 -17.45 56.19
CA SER A 686 -7.31 -17.02 56.84
C SER A 686 -7.76 -18.06 57.90
N LYS A 687 -8.74 -17.70 58.75
CA LYS A 687 -9.32 -18.64 59.74
C LYS A 687 -10.11 -19.79 59.10
N PHE A 688 -10.54 -19.61 57.85
CA PHE A 688 -11.37 -20.54 57.10
C PHE A 688 -10.58 -21.35 56.08
N ALA A 689 -9.26 -21.18 56.03
CA ALA A 689 -8.39 -21.90 55.11
C ALA A 689 -8.32 -23.39 55.40
N GLU A 690 -8.40 -24.20 54.35
CA GLU A 690 -8.14 -25.64 54.39
C GLU A 690 -6.79 -25.95 53.74
N GLN A 691 -5.73 -26.03 54.55
CA GLN A 691 -4.37 -26.23 54.07
C GLN A 691 -4.19 -27.60 53.40
N LYS A 692 -4.89 -28.63 53.87
CA LYS A 692 -4.81 -29.99 53.31
C LYS A 692 -5.51 -30.13 51.95
N ALA A 693 -6.22 -29.10 51.50
CA ALA A 693 -6.92 -29.06 50.23
C ALA A 693 -6.26 -28.10 49.21
N ALA A 694 -5.07 -27.58 49.52
CA ALA A 694 -4.39 -26.64 48.65
C ALA A 694 -4.01 -27.26 47.29
N VAL A 695 -4.09 -26.44 46.25
CA VAL A 695 -3.75 -26.79 44.87
C VAL A 695 -2.58 -25.93 44.45
N PHE A 696 -1.51 -26.58 44.00
CA PHE A 696 -0.34 -25.91 43.44
C PHE A 696 -0.21 -26.25 41.96
N THR A 697 0.00 -25.25 41.11
CA THR A 697 0.21 -25.43 39.67
C THR A 697 1.48 -24.75 39.22
N ARG A 698 2.13 -25.34 38.22
CA ARG A 698 3.42 -24.89 37.69
C ARG A 698 3.45 -25.01 36.17
N THR A 699 3.87 -23.94 35.51
CA THR A 699 3.90 -23.84 34.04
C THR A 699 4.81 -24.88 33.40
N SER A 700 6.01 -25.10 33.95
CA SER A 700 6.95 -26.11 33.41
C SER A 700 6.38 -27.54 33.44
N ILE A 701 5.55 -27.86 34.45
CA ILE A 701 4.85 -29.14 34.53
C ILE A 701 3.70 -29.18 33.51
N LYS A 702 2.93 -28.08 33.37
CA LYS A 702 1.86 -27.96 32.36
C LYS A 702 2.39 -28.22 30.95
N GLU A 703 3.53 -27.63 30.59
CA GLU A 703 4.15 -27.85 29.28
C GLU A 703 4.60 -29.31 29.07
N GLN A 704 5.18 -29.92 30.10
CA GLN A 704 5.61 -31.32 30.03
C GLN A 704 4.42 -32.27 29.86
N GLU A 705 3.34 -32.05 30.61
CA GLU A 705 2.07 -32.77 30.48
C GLU A 705 1.47 -32.58 29.08
N GLN A 706 1.46 -31.35 28.55
CA GLN A 706 0.94 -31.07 27.21
C GLN A 706 1.74 -31.80 26.13
N LYS A 707 3.07 -31.85 26.25
CA LYS A 707 3.94 -32.64 25.36
C LYS A 707 3.64 -34.13 25.45
N GLN A 708 3.35 -34.66 26.64
CA GLN A 708 2.96 -36.07 26.82
C GLN A 708 1.58 -36.36 26.20
N LEU A 709 0.59 -35.47 26.40
CA LEU A 709 -0.73 -35.58 25.77
C LEU A 709 -0.64 -35.56 24.23
N ALA A 710 0.19 -34.68 23.67
CA ALA A 710 0.42 -34.63 22.23
C ALA A 710 1.04 -35.94 21.68
N ARG A 711 2.00 -36.53 22.41
CA ARG A 711 2.58 -37.84 22.07
C ARG A 711 1.55 -38.95 22.14
N LEU A 712 0.77 -39.01 23.22
CA LEU A 712 -0.31 -40.00 23.40
C LEU A 712 -1.36 -39.90 22.28
N SER A 713 -1.77 -38.68 21.92
CA SER A 713 -2.71 -38.43 20.82
C SER A 713 -2.16 -38.97 19.49
N THR A 714 -0.86 -38.77 19.24
CA THR A 714 -0.20 -39.27 18.03
C THR A 714 -0.11 -40.80 18.01
N GLU A 715 0.21 -41.43 19.14
CA GLU A 715 0.25 -42.89 19.29
C GLU A 715 -1.14 -43.51 19.10
N LEU A 716 -2.18 -42.94 19.73
CA LEU A 716 -3.56 -43.36 19.57
C LEU A 716 -4.04 -43.24 18.12
N ARG A 717 -3.69 -42.15 17.41
CA ARG A 717 -3.98 -42.00 15.96
C ARG A 717 -3.37 -43.15 15.16
N ARG A 718 -2.15 -43.55 15.48
CA ARG A 718 -1.42 -44.64 14.81
C ARG A 718 -2.05 -46.01 15.09
N ASP A 719 -2.44 -46.26 16.32
CA ASP A 719 -3.11 -47.49 16.75
C ASP A 719 -4.51 -47.64 16.13
N ILE A 720 -5.28 -46.55 16.05
CA ILE A 720 -6.58 -46.52 15.38
C ILE A 720 -6.40 -46.78 13.88
N ALA A 721 -5.47 -46.07 13.23
CA ALA A 721 -5.21 -46.25 11.80
C ALA A 721 -4.80 -47.71 11.49
N SER A 722 -3.88 -48.30 12.25
CA SER A 722 -3.44 -49.68 12.02
C SER A 722 -4.53 -50.74 12.26
N LYS A 723 -5.38 -50.57 13.29
CA LYS A 723 -6.49 -51.50 13.58
C LYS A 723 -7.67 -51.35 12.62
N SER A 724 -7.95 -50.14 12.13
CA SER A 724 -8.98 -49.90 11.10
C SER A 724 -8.67 -50.60 9.76
N PHE A 725 -7.38 -50.86 9.48
CA PHE A 725 -6.93 -51.60 8.30
C PHE A 725 -6.94 -53.13 8.48
N GLN A 726 -6.97 -53.66 9.70
CA GLN A 726 -6.88 -55.11 9.97
C GLN A 726 -8.23 -55.84 10.06
N ASN A 727 -9.33 -55.16 10.39
CA ASN A 727 -10.64 -55.79 10.57
C ASN A 727 -11.61 -55.47 9.42
N SER A 728 -11.47 -56.16 8.29
CA SER A 728 -12.47 -56.18 7.21
C SER A 728 -13.57 -57.25 7.41
N VAL A 729 -13.55 -58.02 8.49
CA VAL A 729 -14.56 -59.07 8.76
C VAL A 729 -14.84 -59.17 10.26
N SER A 730 -15.66 -58.27 10.81
CA SER A 730 -16.64 -58.53 11.89
C SER A 730 -17.30 -57.22 12.33
N SER A 731 -18.62 -57.28 12.53
CA SER A 731 -19.58 -56.19 12.62
C SER A 731 -19.57 -55.41 13.95
N SER A 732 -18.66 -54.45 14.10
CA SER A 732 -18.82 -53.33 15.04
C SER A 732 -18.05 -52.11 14.52
N THR A 733 -18.65 -51.39 13.58
CA THR A 733 -18.06 -50.19 12.96
C THR A 733 -18.33 -48.96 13.81
N LEU A 734 -17.30 -48.40 14.46
CA LEU A 734 -17.30 -46.96 14.76
C LEU A 734 -17.08 -46.18 13.46
N SER A 735 -17.86 -45.12 13.25
CA SER A 735 -17.72 -44.23 12.09
C SER A 735 -16.39 -43.46 12.17
N TYR A 736 -15.78 -43.15 11.02
CA TYR A 736 -14.63 -42.23 10.93
C TYR A 736 -14.92 -40.88 11.61
N GLU A 737 -16.18 -40.46 11.61
CA GLU A 737 -16.64 -39.24 12.25
C GLU A 737 -16.57 -39.31 13.78
N GLU A 738 -16.93 -40.45 14.39
CA GLU A 738 -16.82 -40.67 15.83
C GLU A 738 -15.36 -40.77 16.28
N MET A 739 -14.49 -41.32 15.43
CA MET A 739 -13.04 -41.36 15.66
C MET A 739 -12.40 -39.98 15.58
N ASN A 740 -12.78 -39.17 14.59
CA ASN A 740 -12.26 -37.81 14.45
C ASN A 740 -12.76 -36.90 15.58
N LYS A 741 -13.99 -37.12 16.06
CA LYS A 741 -14.52 -36.45 17.25
C LYS A 741 -13.71 -36.77 18.51
N LEU A 742 -13.42 -38.05 18.76
CA LEU A 742 -12.59 -38.46 19.91
C LEU A 742 -11.18 -37.85 19.85
N LEU A 743 -10.58 -37.78 18.66
CA LEU A 743 -9.26 -37.17 18.44
C LEU A 743 -9.27 -35.66 18.65
N ASN A 744 -10.36 -34.99 18.29
CA ASN A 744 -10.55 -33.55 18.54
C ASN A 744 -10.81 -33.29 20.03
N ASP A 745 -11.64 -34.12 20.68
CA ASP A 745 -11.90 -34.03 22.12
C ASP A 745 -10.59 -34.20 22.91
N LEU A 746 -9.74 -35.17 22.56
CA LEU A 746 -8.42 -35.36 23.18
C LEU A 746 -7.44 -34.21 22.88
N ALA A 747 -7.49 -33.64 21.67
CA ALA A 747 -6.66 -32.49 21.30
C ALA A 747 -7.10 -31.19 22.01
N SER A 748 -8.36 -31.12 22.49
CA SER A 748 -8.90 -29.98 23.22
C SER A 748 -8.63 -29.99 24.73
N VAL A 749 -8.03 -31.07 25.25
CA VAL A 749 -7.67 -31.16 26.68
C VAL A 749 -6.43 -30.31 26.93
N GLU A 750 -6.58 -29.31 27.81
CA GLU A 750 -5.46 -28.52 28.31
C GLU A 750 -4.83 -29.18 29.54
N ALA A 751 -3.51 -29.29 29.55
CA ALA A 751 -2.77 -29.64 30.76
C ALA A 751 -2.94 -28.57 31.85
N VAL A 752 -2.98 -29.02 33.11
CA VAL A 752 -3.15 -28.14 34.28
C VAL A 752 -1.82 -27.84 34.96
N GLY A 753 -0.84 -28.74 34.85
CA GLY A 753 0.47 -28.58 35.50
C GLY A 753 0.40 -28.69 37.02
N ARG A 754 -0.46 -29.55 37.55
CA ARG A 754 -0.71 -29.67 38.99
C ARG A 754 0.42 -30.43 39.67
N LEU A 755 1.02 -29.81 40.69
CA LEU A 755 1.98 -30.47 41.59
C LEU A 755 1.28 -30.82 42.90
N VAL A 756 1.27 -32.11 43.26
CA VAL A 756 0.73 -32.55 44.55
C VAL A 756 1.72 -32.18 45.64
N ILE A 757 1.27 -31.37 46.60
CA ILE A 757 2.06 -30.90 47.73
C ILE A 757 1.38 -31.22 49.07
N ASP A 758 2.18 -31.33 50.12
CA ASP A 758 1.71 -31.37 51.51
C ASP A 758 1.97 -30.01 52.15
N LEU A 759 1.02 -29.10 51.99
CA LEU A 759 1.16 -27.71 52.43
C LEU A 759 1.41 -27.59 53.95
N PRO A 760 0.74 -28.34 54.84
CA PRO A 760 1.07 -28.36 56.26
C PRO A 760 2.55 -28.68 56.56
N LEU A 761 3.16 -29.64 55.86
CA LEU A 761 4.58 -29.96 56.04
C LEU A 761 5.49 -28.84 55.54
N ILE A 762 5.11 -28.16 54.45
CA ILE A 762 5.86 -27.03 53.89
C ILE A 762 5.83 -25.81 54.82
N VAL A 763 4.64 -25.46 55.33
CA VAL A 763 4.44 -24.35 56.26
C VAL A 763 5.20 -24.56 57.57
N ASN A 764 5.24 -25.80 58.07
CA ASN A 764 5.99 -26.16 59.28
C ASN A 764 7.49 -26.37 59.02
N ASN A 765 7.97 -26.03 57.83
CA ASN A 765 9.38 -26.11 57.41
C ASN A 765 9.97 -27.55 57.49
N GLN A 766 9.12 -28.57 57.35
CA GLN A 766 9.51 -29.98 57.31
C GLN A 766 9.77 -30.46 55.87
N GLN A 767 9.23 -29.73 54.88
CA GLN A 767 9.51 -29.88 53.45
C GLN A 767 9.77 -28.50 52.83
N ASN A 768 10.69 -28.43 51.87
CA ASN A 768 11.00 -27.17 51.19
C ASN A 768 10.52 -27.22 49.73
N LEU A 769 9.80 -26.17 49.30
CA LEU A 769 9.36 -25.98 47.92
C LEU A 769 9.86 -24.64 47.41
N VAL A 770 10.84 -24.69 46.50
CA VAL A 770 11.37 -23.51 45.80
C VAL A 770 10.42 -23.12 44.67
N LEU A 771 10.11 -21.83 44.61
CA LEU A 771 9.17 -21.26 43.65
C LEU A 771 9.83 -20.97 42.29
N GLN A 772 9.01 -20.99 41.24
CA GLN A 772 9.34 -20.69 39.85
C GLN A 772 8.36 -19.65 39.28
N ASP A 773 8.73 -19.05 38.14
CA ASP A 773 7.85 -18.11 37.45
C ASP A 773 6.54 -18.79 37.03
N GLY A 774 5.43 -18.09 37.24
CA GLY A 774 4.08 -18.59 36.94
C GLY A 774 3.54 -19.64 37.91
N ASP A 775 4.25 -19.95 39.00
CA ASP A 775 3.71 -20.81 40.04
C ASP A 775 2.43 -20.19 40.63
N THR A 776 1.42 -21.02 40.90
CA THR A 776 0.17 -20.58 41.54
C THR A 776 -0.17 -21.49 42.71
N LEU A 777 -0.45 -20.90 43.86
CA LEU A 777 -1.02 -21.61 45.01
C LEU A 777 -2.46 -21.14 45.22
N TYR A 778 -3.39 -22.07 45.16
CA TYR A 778 -4.79 -21.87 45.54
C TYR A 778 -5.10 -22.61 46.83
N VAL A 779 -5.57 -21.89 47.85
CA VAL A 779 -5.99 -22.46 49.13
C VAL A 779 -7.51 -22.32 49.28
N PRO A 780 -8.29 -23.41 49.21
CA PRO A 780 -9.74 -23.31 49.35
C PRO A 780 -10.18 -23.10 50.80
N SER A 781 -11.47 -22.81 50.98
CA SER A 781 -12.12 -22.80 52.29
C SER A 781 -12.41 -24.21 52.81
N LYS A 782 -12.54 -24.31 54.14
CA LYS A 782 -12.93 -25.55 54.84
C LYS A 782 -14.25 -26.09 54.29
N ARG A 783 -14.23 -27.37 53.97
CA ARG A 783 -15.40 -28.14 53.53
C ARG A 783 -15.72 -29.17 54.59
N ASP A 784 -17.00 -29.37 54.88
CA ASP A 784 -17.45 -30.35 55.86
C ASP A 784 -18.12 -31.56 55.16
N SER A 785 -17.80 -31.83 53.89
CA SER A 785 -18.48 -32.85 53.09
C SER A 785 -17.53 -33.85 52.43
N ILE A 786 -17.99 -35.09 52.27
CA ILE A 786 -17.38 -36.10 51.39
C ILE A 786 -18.25 -36.25 50.15
N SER A 787 -17.64 -36.28 48.97
CA SER A 787 -18.34 -36.53 47.71
C SER A 787 -18.26 -37.99 47.31
N VAL A 788 -19.36 -38.57 46.85
CA VAL A 788 -19.40 -39.93 46.30
C VAL A 788 -19.82 -39.84 44.84
N ILE A 789 -18.94 -40.26 43.93
CA ILE A 789 -19.15 -40.15 42.48
C ILE A 789 -18.84 -41.45 41.75
N GLY A 790 -19.49 -41.66 40.61
CA GLY A 790 -19.29 -42.83 39.74
C GLY A 790 -20.45 -43.81 39.77
N GLU A 791 -20.17 -45.11 39.83
CA GLU A 791 -21.15 -46.20 39.73
C GLU A 791 -21.90 -46.51 41.03
N VAL A 792 -22.52 -45.48 41.59
CA VAL A 792 -23.46 -45.57 42.72
C VAL A 792 -24.87 -45.26 42.28
N ASN A 793 -25.86 -45.72 43.05
CA ASN A 793 -27.27 -45.44 42.76
C ASN A 793 -27.58 -43.94 42.80
N TYR A 794 -27.00 -43.21 43.76
CA TYR A 794 -27.10 -41.75 43.84
C TYR A 794 -25.74 -41.08 44.08
N SER A 795 -25.19 -40.43 43.05
CA SER A 795 -23.96 -39.63 43.17
C SER A 795 -24.28 -38.30 43.87
N THR A 796 -23.80 -38.12 45.09
CA THR A 796 -24.08 -36.93 45.91
C THR A 796 -22.95 -36.67 46.92
N SER A 797 -22.97 -35.49 47.55
CA SER A 797 -22.12 -35.16 48.69
C SER A 797 -22.85 -35.36 50.01
N HIS A 798 -22.15 -35.93 50.99
CA HIS A 798 -22.65 -36.18 52.34
C HIS A 798 -21.85 -35.36 53.35
N LEU A 799 -22.48 -34.98 54.46
CA LEU A 799 -21.77 -34.34 55.57
C LEU A 799 -20.74 -35.32 56.16
N TYR A 800 -19.50 -34.86 56.30
CA TYR A 800 -18.41 -35.58 56.92
C TYR A 800 -18.73 -35.88 58.38
N LYS A 801 -18.53 -37.13 58.77
CA LYS A 801 -18.65 -37.65 60.13
C LYS A 801 -17.41 -38.46 60.45
N THR A 802 -16.76 -38.13 61.55
CA THR A 802 -15.58 -38.84 62.05
C THR A 802 -15.95 -40.29 62.37
N GLY A 803 -15.11 -41.24 61.93
CA GLY A 803 -15.29 -42.66 62.20
C GLY A 803 -16.22 -43.41 61.23
N VAL A 804 -16.80 -42.73 60.24
CA VAL A 804 -17.65 -43.33 59.20
C VAL A 804 -16.79 -43.82 58.03
N SER A 805 -16.96 -45.07 57.64
CA SER A 805 -16.13 -45.73 56.63
C SER A 805 -16.57 -45.43 55.20
N VAL A 806 -15.73 -45.78 54.22
CA VAL A 806 -16.06 -45.68 52.78
C VAL A 806 -17.35 -46.44 52.48
N ASP A 807 -17.48 -47.67 52.99
CA ASP A 807 -18.65 -48.53 52.76
C ASP A 807 -19.95 -47.92 53.32
N ASP A 808 -19.87 -47.24 54.47
CA ASP A 808 -21.01 -46.54 55.06
C ASP A 808 -21.47 -45.38 54.16
N TYR A 809 -20.55 -44.60 53.59
CA TYR A 809 -20.91 -43.53 52.64
C TYR A 809 -21.44 -44.08 51.31
N LEU A 810 -20.98 -45.25 50.86
CA LEU A 810 -21.56 -45.94 49.71
C LEU A 810 -23.00 -46.38 50.01
N ALA A 811 -23.27 -46.91 51.20
CA ALA A 811 -24.61 -47.28 51.63
C ALA A 811 -25.54 -46.04 51.74
N LEU A 812 -25.04 -44.92 52.27
CA LEU A 812 -25.76 -43.64 52.30
C LEU A 812 -26.08 -43.11 50.89
N SER A 813 -25.26 -43.46 49.89
CA SER A 813 -25.49 -43.16 48.47
C SER A 813 -26.37 -44.19 47.75
N GLY A 814 -27.04 -45.08 48.50
CA GLY A 814 -27.96 -46.09 47.97
C GLY A 814 -27.28 -47.35 47.46
N GLY A 815 -26.00 -47.56 47.74
CA GLY A 815 -25.22 -48.71 47.30
C GLY A 815 -24.67 -48.58 45.88
N LEU A 816 -23.86 -49.58 45.49
CA LEU A 816 -23.23 -49.68 44.18
C LEU A 816 -24.24 -50.10 43.10
N LYS A 817 -24.01 -49.67 41.87
CA LYS A 817 -24.73 -50.17 40.68
C LYS A 817 -24.15 -51.53 40.26
N GLU A 818 -24.94 -52.33 39.54
CA GLU A 818 -24.52 -53.67 39.04
C GLU A 818 -23.25 -53.63 38.18
N ARG A 819 -22.98 -52.50 37.52
CA ARG A 819 -21.80 -52.28 36.67
C ARG A 819 -20.63 -51.61 37.40
N ALA A 820 -20.63 -51.56 38.73
CA ALA A 820 -19.55 -50.96 39.51
C ALA A 820 -18.37 -51.93 39.66
N ALA A 821 -17.14 -51.41 39.58
CA ALA A 821 -15.94 -52.17 39.91
C ALA A 821 -15.63 -52.07 41.41
N GLU A 822 -16.23 -52.97 42.20
CA GLU A 822 -16.12 -52.96 43.68
C GLU A 822 -14.65 -53.11 44.16
N ASP A 823 -13.82 -53.79 43.39
CA ASP A 823 -12.40 -54.06 43.68
C ASP A 823 -11.46 -52.89 43.34
N ARG A 824 -11.98 -51.84 42.70
CA ARG A 824 -11.20 -50.70 42.18
C ARG A 824 -11.66 -49.35 42.69
N ILE A 825 -12.38 -49.31 43.81
CA ILE A 825 -12.76 -48.05 44.47
C ILE A 825 -11.50 -47.33 44.94
N TYR A 826 -11.42 -46.01 44.73
CA TYR A 826 -10.32 -45.18 45.22
C TYR A 826 -10.82 -43.85 45.76
N ILE A 827 -10.03 -43.26 46.65
CA ILE A 827 -10.31 -41.98 47.29
C ILE A 827 -9.37 -40.95 46.68
N ILE A 828 -9.95 -39.90 46.10
CA ILE A 828 -9.22 -38.68 45.75
C ILE A 828 -9.27 -37.77 46.98
N LYS A 829 -8.11 -37.52 47.57
CA LYS A 829 -7.93 -36.58 48.67
C LYS A 829 -8.18 -35.15 48.21
N ALA A 830 -8.52 -34.27 49.14
CA ALA A 830 -8.76 -32.86 48.82
C ALA A 830 -7.56 -32.18 48.11
N ASN A 831 -6.30 -32.51 48.47
CA ASN A 831 -5.10 -32.05 47.74
C ASN A 831 -4.86 -32.72 46.38
N GLY A 832 -5.75 -33.62 45.94
CA GLY A 832 -5.68 -34.33 44.66
C GLY A 832 -4.83 -35.59 44.67
N SER A 833 -4.22 -35.96 45.81
CA SER A 833 -3.56 -37.26 45.93
C SER A 833 -4.57 -38.40 45.91
N VAL A 834 -4.20 -39.56 45.36
CA VAL A 834 -5.08 -40.73 45.26
C VAL A 834 -4.67 -41.79 46.27
N LYS A 835 -5.62 -42.31 47.03
CA LYS A 835 -5.44 -43.44 47.96
C LYS A 835 -6.38 -44.57 47.59
N ILE A 836 -5.86 -45.79 47.54
CA ILE A 836 -6.67 -47.00 47.37
C ILE A 836 -6.99 -47.55 48.79
N PRO A 837 -8.27 -47.66 49.18
CA PRO A 837 -8.64 -48.28 50.46
C PRO A 837 -8.27 -49.77 50.44
N ASN A 838 -7.54 -50.22 51.46
CA ASN A 838 -7.16 -51.63 51.60
C ASN A 838 -8.38 -52.46 52.04
N THR A 839 -8.92 -53.29 51.14
CA THR A 839 -10.08 -54.16 51.39
C THR A 839 -9.74 -55.64 51.61
N GLY A 840 -8.46 -56.02 51.67
CA GLY A 840 -8.04 -57.44 51.73
C GLY A 840 -7.48 -57.89 53.08
N GLY A 841 -8.30 -58.48 53.95
CA GLY A 841 -7.81 -59.35 55.04
C GLY A 841 -8.75 -59.50 56.24
N TRP A 842 -8.96 -60.76 56.69
CA TRP A 842 -9.82 -61.14 57.83
C TRP A 842 -9.40 -60.60 59.22
N PHE A 843 -8.39 -59.71 59.28
CA PHE A 843 -7.93 -59.01 60.49
C PHE A 843 -7.71 -57.51 60.25
N ALA A 844 -8.52 -56.85 59.42
CA ALA A 844 -8.44 -55.41 59.23
C ALA A 844 -8.96 -54.66 60.48
N ALA A 845 -8.04 -54.17 61.32
CA ALA A 845 -8.36 -53.24 62.40
C ALA A 845 -8.85 -51.90 61.83
N ASN A 846 -10.03 -51.46 62.25
CA ASN A 846 -10.65 -50.13 62.07
C ASN A 846 -10.06 -49.23 60.96
N ASN A 847 -10.57 -49.36 59.74
CA ASN A 847 -10.30 -48.46 58.60
C ASN A 847 -10.99 -47.08 58.70
N ALA A 848 -11.41 -46.66 59.90
CA ALA A 848 -12.24 -45.48 60.12
C ALA A 848 -11.47 -44.14 59.99
N ASP A 849 -10.14 -44.17 60.01
CA ASP A 849 -9.26 -42.98 59.94
C ASP A 849 -8.79 -42.62 58.49
N GLN A 850 -9.40 -43.22 57.46
CA GLN A 850 -8.93 -43.02 56.08
C GLN A 850 -9.56 -41.82 55.37
N LEU A 851 -10.67 -41.27 55.86
CA LEU A 851 -11.42 -40.18 55.21
C LEU A 851 -11.27 -38.85 55.93
N GLU A 852 -11.05 -37.79 55.16
CA GLU A 852 -10.99 -36.40 55.61
C GLU A 852 -12.08 -35.58 54.91
N PRO A 853 -12.52 -34.46 55.51
CA PRO A 853 -13.44 -33.55 54.85
C PRO A 853 -12.88 -33.04 53.52
N GLY A 854 -13.71 -33.02 52.48
CA GLY A 854 -13.31 -32.65 51.11
C GLY A 854 -12.85 -33.83 50.25
N ASP A 855 -12.67 -35.02 50.82
CA ASP A 855 -12.35 -36.22 50.05
C ASP A 855 -13.47 -36.63 49.10
N THR A 856 -13.09 -37.25 47.99
CA THR A 856 -14.02 -37.79 46.99
C THR A 856 -13.81 -39.29 46.84
N ILE A 857 -14.85 -40.08 47.10
CA ILE A 857 -14.89 -41.51 46.86
C ILE A 857 -15.30 -41.71 45.41
N VAL A 858 -14.44 -42.34 44.61
CA VAL A 858 -14.67 -42.60 43.20
C VAL A 858 -14.88 -44.08 42.96
N ILE A 859 -16.01 -44.40 42.35
CA ILE A 859 -16.43 -45.76 42.02
C ILE A 859 -16.35 -45.92 40.50
N PRO A 860 -15.28 -46.54 39.97
CA PRO A 860 -15.18 -46.77 38.54
C PRO A 860 -16.18 -47.83 38.05
N MET A 861 -16.46 -47.80 36.76
CA MET A 861 -17.25 -48.83 36.10
C MET A 861 -16.42 -50.11 35.89
N ASP A 862 -17.06 -51.27 36.00
CA ASP A 862 -16.44 -52.54 35.69
C ASP A 862 -16.27 -52.72 34.17
N ALA A 863 -15.02 -52.56 33.74
CA ALA A 863 -14.57 -52.68 32.37
C ALA A 863 -14.34 -54.13 31.88
N GLY A 864 -14.45 -55.14 32.76
CA GLY A 864 -14.04 -56.53 32.48
C GLY A 864 -14.71 -57.20 31.27
N HIS A 865 -15.85 -56.65 30.81
CA HIS A 865 -16.66 -57.20 29.73
C HIS A 865 -16.89 -56.23 28.54
N MET A 866 -16.26 -55.06 28.53
CA MET A 866 -16.41 -54.06 27.45
C MET A 866 -15.33 -54.21 26.38
N ASP A 867 -15.67 -53.97 25.10
CA ASP A 867 -14.65 -53.86 24.05
C ASP A 867 -13.78 -52.62 24.28
N LYS A 868 -12.49 -52.73 23.95
CA LYS A 868 -11.47 -51.70 24.21
C LYS A 868 -11.86 -50.36 23.61
N LEU A 869 -12.55 -50.34 22.46
CA LEU A 869 -12.96 -49.09 21.79
C LEU A 869 -14.19 -48.43 22.44
N THR A 870 -15.17 -49.21 22.89
CA THR A 870 -16.30 -48.72 23.72
C THR A 870 -15.85 -48.20 25.08
N LEU A 871 -14.79 -48.76 25.63
CA LEU A 871 -14.15 -48.26 26.84
C LEU A 871 -13.57 -46.86 26.62
N TRP A 872 -12.88 -46.65 25.49
CA TRP A 872 -12.28 -45.37 25.13
C TRP A 872 -13.32 -44.27 24.85
N SER A 873 -14.40 -44.55 24.09
CA SER A 873 -15.45 -43.55 23.84
C SER A 873 -16.15 -43.10 25.13
N THR A 874 -16.42 -44.05 26.04
CA THR A 874 -17.01 -43.77 27.36
C THR A 874 -16.04 -42.97 28.24
N ALA A 875 -14.75 -43.32 28.24
CA ALA A 875 -13.72 -42.61 29.00
C ALA A 875 -13.53 -41.16 28.50
N THR A 876 -13.51 -40.92 27.18
CA THR A 876 -13.40 -39.56 26.62
C THR A 876 -14.62 -38.72 26.96
N GLN A 877 -15.83 -39.28 26.91
CA GLN A 877 -17.05 -38.56 27.29
C GLN A 877 -17.07 -38.19 28.79
N ILE A 878 -16.57 -39.08 29.65
CA ILE A 878 -16.41 -38.81 31.09
C ILE A 878 -15.32 -37.76 31.34
N LEU A 879 -14.17 -37.87 30.68
CA LEU A 879 -13.08 -36.89 30.78
C LEU A 879 -13.49 -35.51 30.26
N TYR A 880 -14.29 -35.45 29.20
CA TYR A 880 -14.87 -34.21 28.68
C TYR A 880 -15.85 -33.60 29.69
N GLN A 881 -16.75 -34.38 30.29
CA GLN A 881 -17.68 -33.90 31.33
C GLN A 881 -16.95 -33.43 32.59
N LEU A 882 -15.87 -34.12 32.99
CA LEU A 882 -14.99 -33.70 34.07
C LEU A 882 -14.20 -32.44 33.70
N GLY A 883 -13.72 -32.32 32.46
CA GLY A 883 -13.00 -31.16 31.94
C GLY A 883 -13.86 -29.90 31.92
N VAL A 884 -15.12 -30.00 31.50
CA VAL A 884 -16.10 -28.88 31.55
C VAL A 884 -16.39 -28.46 33.00
N ALA A 885 -16.45 -29.41 33.93
CA ALA A 885 -16.67 -29.12 35.35
C ALA A 885 -15.43 -28.49 36.03
N VAL A 886 -14.21 -28.87 35.64
CA VAL A 886 -12.95 -28.32 36.15
C VAL A 886 -12.67 -26.93 35.56
N ALA A 887 -12.98 -26.70 34.27
CA ALA A 887 -12.86 -25.38 33.63
C ALA A 887 -13.76 -24.32 34.30
N ALA A 888 -14.93 -24.71 34.80
CA ALA A 888 -15.81 -23.84 35.58
C ALA A 888 -15.25 -23.43 36.95
N ILE A 889 -14.26 -24.17 37.48
CA ILE A 889 -13.54 -23.83 38.72
C ILE A 889 -12.32 -22.94 38.41
N GLY A 890 -11.70 -23.08 37.24
CA GLY A 890 -10.63 -22.20 36.77
C GLY A 890 -11.09 -20.80 36.33
N SER A 891 -12.40 -20.61 36.11
CA SER A 891 -13.02 -19.32 35.80
C SER A 891 -13.60 -18.57 37.02
N LEU A 892 -13.36 -19.07 38.23
CA LEU A 892 -13.66 -18.41 39.52
C LEU A 892 -12.35 -17.89 40.13
#